data_AF-A0A6N8J1S5-F1
#
_entry.id   AF-A0A6N8J1S5-F1
#
_cell.length_a   1.000
_cell.length_b   1.000
_cell.length_c   1.000
_cell.angle_alpha   90.00
_cell.angle_beta   90.00
_cell.angle_gamma   90.00
#
_symmetry.space_group_name_H-M   'P 1'
#
loop_
_entity.id
_entity.type
_entity.pdbx_description
1 polymer ?
#
loop_
_entity_poly.entity_id
_entity_poly.type
_entity_poly.pdbx_seq_one_letter_code
_entity_poly.pdbx_strand_id
1 'polypeptide(L)'
;MSNVFPAGANPAEESYMQKTTFLRMQMIKMVVGIFLFFVSYCVLLSLAVILAAGCIAGGILMIVRVPDYTRHIAIPVGIAMMVLGIMLVVFLVKFLFRRQKPANPYRMEIFAEEHPGLFAFIHELAIETKTRFPKRVFLIPDVNAGVFYNSSFLSMFWPSGKNLEIGMGLANSLNISEFKMALAHEFGHFTQRSTAIGSYIYSLNKVVHNILYENDSWNTAIMRWSGFGVLNIFFARVTMYLANGIQYLLRKMYTLLNRQYMKLRREMEFHADAVALSVCGTQTAISTMRRMEMSIFCFENCLQQLPELAEDQLKFFNIYEAHLAMIRHYAIRNNVPLDEDQLPVITDEYFKTILTSQVKLGDQWATHPTREERERRYLAADIPSQTVHGSAWTLFNNAEQLQEAMSALIYELEVPDSGLCDLYTADDFISDMETKQVVFALPRNFHEYYDNRPFPTISHPARLPDDVMENLSFYVLYNPENSLRIRRYFMNRQDAETLQTIADGNIKVKFFEFRGIQYPVSQARAQLPGLQKAIEVDGEWLRKNDQLAFGYHYTLAIINGNDQAPRLLEQYHLVHLYENQATWLSNIAVKIMESITFIFGSGGISVKRSLPYFDQLRAASRELRDFLAQYFNDNLIAAYWEPALDEQISHFLSYDYVYLLENEPVNVEIQNIHAIVSGVLEHFNNSVLLMKKELLEMMLPTSP
;
A
#
# COMPACT_ATOMS: atom_id res chain seq x y z
N MET A 1 31.79 9.82 30.81
CA MET A 1 30.72 9.75 29.79
C MET A 1 31.11 10.74 28.71
N SER A 2 31.83 10.24 27.69
CA SER A 2 32.22 11.01 26.52
C SER A 2 30.98 11.39 25.71
N ASN A 3 30.99 12.55 25.06
CA ASN A 3 29.91 13.05 24.20
C ASN A 3 29.55 12.04 23.10
N VAL A 4 28.54 11.19 23.34
CA VAL A 4 27.93 10.30 22.32
C VAL A 4 26.85 11.05 21.51
N PHE A 5 26.48 12.25 21.96
CA PHE A 5 25.38 13.01 21.39
C PHE A 5 25.90 13.93 20.26
N PRO A 6 25.31 13.86 19.05
CA PRO A 6 25.60 14.84 18.01
C PRO A 6 25.26 16.22 18.56
N ALA A 7 26.25 17.12 18.64
CA ALA A 7 25.98 18.50 19.02
C ALA A 7 24.98 19.08 18.01
N GLY A 8 23.86 19.62 18.50
CA GLY A 8 22.90 20.26 17.62
C GLY A 8 23.54 21.41 16.84
N ALA A 9 23.14 21.59 15.58
CA ALA A 9 23.30 22.89 14.94
C ALA A 9 22.63 23.94 15.84
N ASN A 10 23.25 25.11 16.03
CA ASN A 10 22.86 26.17 16.99
C ASN A 10 21.35 26.18 17.37
N PRO A 11 21.01 26.32 18.67
CA PRO A 11 19.67 26.07 19.20
C PRO A 11 18.61 26.89 18.46
N ALA A 12 17.86 26.24 17.58
CA ALA A 12 16.67 26.71 16.86
C ALA A 12 16.50 28.24 16.90
N GLU A 13 17.18 28.95 15.99
CA GLU A 13 16.88 30.37 15.77
C GLU A 13 15.38 30.51 15.49
N GLU A 14 14.71 31.43 16.20
CA GLU A 14 13.27 31.66 16.07
C GLU A 14 12.83 32.01 14.62
N SER A 15 13.78 32.39 13.76
CA SER A 15 13.58 32.67 12.34
C SER A 15 13.04 31.47 11.57
N TYR A 16 13.52 30.25 11.86
CA TYR A 16 13.08 29.00 11.22
C TYR A 16 11.76 28.45 11.79
N MET A 17 11.37 28.92 12.98
CA MET A 17 10.18 28.49 13.72
C MET A 17 8.97 29.42 13.53
N GLN A 18 9.05 30.40 12.61
CA GLN A 18 7.93 31.28 12.35
C GLN A 18 6.74 30.49 11.79
N LYS A 19 5.69 30.39 12.60
CA LYS A 19 4.38 29.91 12.13
C LYS A 19 3.95 30.76 10.95
N THR A 20 3.91 30.15 9.77
CA THR A 20 3.38 30.78 8.57
C THR A 20 1.98 31.31 8.89
N THR A 21 1.68 32.54 8.47
CA THR A 21 0.32 33.11 8.57
C THR A 21 -0.73 32.17 7.98
N PHE A 22 -0.33 31.38 6.97
CA PHE A 22 -1.09 30.28 6.40
C PHE A 22 -1.44 29.18 7.40
N LEU A 23 -0.49 28.63 8.17
CA LEU A 23 -0.75 27.60 9.17
C LEU A 23 -1.78 28.10 10.22
N ARG A 24 -1.62 29.34 10.71
CA ARG A 24 -2.59 29.94 11.64
C ARG A 24 -3.99 30.04 11.03
N MET A 25 -4.09 30.45 9.77
CA MET A 25 -5.37 30.55 9.06
C MET A 25 -6.03 29.17 8.85
N GLN A 26 -5.26 28.12 8.56
CA GLN A 26 -5.80 26.75 8.45
C GLN A 26 -6.27 26.22 9.82
N MET A 27 -5.52 26.48 10.89
CA MET A 27 -5.96 26.13 12.26
C MET A 27 -7.30 26.79 12.60
N ILE A 28 -7.48 28.08 12.32
CA ILE A 28 -8.74 28.79 12.59
C ILE A 28 -9.90 28.17 11.80
N LYS A 29 -9.72 27.93 10.49
CA LYS A 29 -10.73 27.26 9.65
C LYS A 29 -11.12 25.90 10.22
N MET A 30 -10.15 25.17 10.76
CA MET A 30 -10.39 23.86 11.35
C MET A 30 -11.18 23.95 12.66
N VAL A 31 -10.82 24.87 13.56
CA VAL A 31 -11.55 25.11 14.82
C VAL A 31 -13.00 25.53 14.53
N VAL A 32 -13.21 26.42 13.57
CA VAL A 32 -14.56 26.83 13.15
C VAL A 32 -15.33 25.65 12.57
N GLY A 33 -14.71 24.83 11.72
CA GLY A 33 -15.35 23.64 11.16
C GLY A 33 -15.76 22.63 12.23
N ILE A 34 -14.86 22.37 13.17
CA ILE A 34 -15.08 21.53 14.36
C ILE A 34 -16.30 22.02 15.16
N PHE A 35 -16.34 23.33 15.43
CA PHE A 35 -17.43 23.94 16.18
C PHE A 35 -18.77 23.82 15.43
N LEU A 36 -18.79 24.13 14.13
CA LEU A 36 -19.97 23.96 13.27
C LEU A 36 -20.44 22.50 13.24
N PHE A 37 -19.50 21.55 13.26
CA PHE A 37 -19.85 20.13 13.33
C PHE A 37 -20.56 19.78 14.63
N PHE A 38 -19.99 20.19 15.75
CA PHE A 38 -20.57 19.95 17.06
C PHE A 38 -21.96 20.57 17.18
N VAL A 39 -22.13 21.84 16.78
CA VAL A 39 -23.43 22.53 16.79
C VAL A 39 -24.45 21.79 15.92
N SER A 40 -24.08 21.40 14.71
CA SER A 40 -24.99 20.68 13.81
C SER A 40 -25.37 19.29 14.37
N TYR A 41 -24.43 18.60 15.00
CA TYR A 41 -24.69 17.32 15.66
C TYR A 41 -25.65 17.48 16.85
N CYS A 42 -25.45 18.52 17.68
CA CYS A 42 -26.39 18.85 18.75
C CYS A 42 -27.79 19.16 18.20
N VAL A 43 -27.90 19.92 17.11
CA VAL A 43 -29.17 20.20 16.44
C VAL A 43 -29.83 18.91 15.94
N LEU A 44 -29.07 18.01 15.29
CA LEU A 44 -29.58 16.72 14.84
C LEU A 44 -30.09 15.85 16.01
N LEU A 45 -29.35 15.81 17.11
CA LEU A 45 -29.73 15.07 18.31
C LEU A 45 -30.99 15.67 18.94
N SER A 46 -31.06 17.00 19.08
CA SER A 46 -32.26 17.68 19.60
C SER A 46 -33.48 17.41 18.73
N LEU A 47 -33.35 17.47 17.39
CA LEU A 47 -34.43 17.15 16.46
C LEU A 47 -34.88 15.68 16.58
N ALA A 48 -33.93 14.75 16.73
CA ALA A 48 -34.24 13.34 16.93
C ALA A 48 -34.97 13.08 18.25
N VAL A 49 -34.57 13.76 19.34
CA VAL A 49 -35.24 13.67 20.65
C VAL A 49 -36.65 14.26 20.60
N ILE A 50 -36.83 15.42 19.95
CA ILE A 50 -38.16 16.03 19.76
C ILE A 50 -39.06 15.09 18.95
N LEU A 51 -38.55 14.52 17.86
CA LEU A 51 -39.29 13.57 17.04
C LEU A 51 -39.64 12.30 17.84
N ALA A 52 -38.70 11.77 18.63
CA ALA A 52 -38.95 10.61 19.48
C ALA A 52 -40.02 10.88 20.53
N ALA A 53 -39.98 12.04 21.20
CA ALA A 53 -41.01 12.45 22.15
C ALA A 53 -42.38 12.58 21.46
N GLY A 54 -42.42 13.15 20.25
CA GLY A 54 -43.64 13.22 19.44
C GLY A 54 -44.19 11.85 19.05
N CYS A 55 -43.33 10.94 18.60
CA CYS A 55 -43.70 9.55 18.28
C CYS A 55 -44.20 8.79 19.52
N ILE A 56 -43.59 9.01 20.69
CA ILE A 56 -44.01 8.38 21.94
C ILE A 56 -45.36 8.92 22.41
N ALA A 57 -45.51 10.24 22.48
CA ALA A 57 -46.77 10.88 22.86
C ALA A 57 -47.89 10.51 21.88
N GLY A 58 -47.63 10.51 20.58
CA GLY A 58 -48.57 10.08 19.55
C GLY A 58 -48.95 8.61 19.68
N GLY A 59 -47.99 7.73 20.01
CA GLY A 59 -48.23 6.30 20.17
C GLY A 59 -49.12 6.02 21.38
N ILE A 60 -48.82 6.66 22.51
CA ILE A 60 -49.65 6.58 23.72
C ILE A 60 -51.05 7.14 23.46
N LEU A 61 -51.15 8.31 22.81
CA LEU A 61 -52.44 8.94 22.51
C LEU A 61 -53.30 8.04 21.60
N MET A 62 -52.69 7.42 20.59
CA MET A 62 -53.36 6.47 19.70
C MET A 62 -53.84 5.23 20.47
N ILE A 63 -53.09 4.73 21.45
CA ILE A 63 -53.52 3.57 22.24
C ILE A 63 -54.68 3.94 23.18
N VAL A 64 -54.65 5.12 23.79
CA VAL A 64 -55.61 5.53 24.84
C VAL A 64 -56.93 6.06 24.26
N ARG A 65 -56.91 6.74 23.10
CA ARG A 65 -58.08 7.47 22.57
C ARG A 65 -58.87 6.73 21.49
N VAL A 66 -58.44 5.54 21.07
CA VAL A 66 -59.08 4.80 19.97
C VAL A 66 -60.23 3.93 20.49
N PRO A 67 -61.40 3.91 19.82
CA PRO A 67 -62.55 3.06 20.19
C PRO A 67 -62.22 1.57 20.26
N ASP A 68 -62.95 0.82 21.10
CA ASP A 68 -62.65 -0.59 21.40
C ASP A 68 -62.53 -1.50 20.15
N TYR A 69 -63.34 -1.27 19.11
CA TYR A 69 -63.35 -2.08 17.89
C TYR A 69 -62.12 -1.88 16.98
N THR A 70 -61.33 -0.80 17.15
CA THR A 70 -60.11 -0.52 16.38
C THR A 70 -58.82 -0.72 17.18
N ARG A 71 -58.95 -1.12 18.46
CA ARG A 71 -57.83 -1.28 19.39
C ARG A 71 -56.82 -2.34 18.94
N HIS A 72 -57.27 -3.40 18.27
CA HIS A 72 -56.41 -4.48 17.75
C HIS A 72 -55.39 -3.99 16.69
N ILE A 73 -55.68 -2.88 16.00
CA ILE A 73 -54.80 -2.24 15.02
C ILE A 73 -54.02 -1.09 15.66
N ALA A 74 -54.67 -0.28 16.50
CA ALA A 74 -54.06 0.88 17.13
C ALA A 74 -52.91 0.52 18.09
N ILE A 75 -52.98 -0.61 18.79
CA ILE A 75 -51.90 -1.05 19.68
C ILE A 75 -50.60 -1.36 18.91
N PRO A 76 -50.58 -2.25 17.89
CA PRO A 76 -49.39 -2.48 17.07
C PRO A 76 -48.83 -1.22 16.42
N VAL A 77 -49.68 -0.31 15.93
CA VAL A 77 -49.25 0.94 15.29
C VAL A 77 -48.65 1.91 16.29
N GLY A 78 -49.26 2.06 17.46
CA GLY A 78 -48.72 2.88 18.55
C GLY A 78 -47.36 2.37 19.02
N ILE A 79 -47.21 1.04 19.18
CA ILE A 79 -45.93 0.42 19.56
C ILE A 79 -44.88 0.62 18.47
N ALA A 80 -45.20 0.36 17.20
CA ALA A 80 -44.25 0.53 16.10
C ALA A 80 -43.79 1.99 15.96
N MET A 81 -44.67 2.96 16.19
CA MET A 81 -44.33 4.38 16.19
C MET A 81 -43.42 4.76 17.38
N MET A 82 -43.68 4.24 18.58
CA MET A 82 -42.79 4.40 19.74
C MET A 82 -41.39 3.85 19.46
N VAL A 83 -41.30 2.65 18.89
CA VAL A 83 -40.04 2.00 18.53
C VAL A 83 -39.27 2.84 17.51
N LEU A 84 -39.93 3.40 16.48
CA LEU A 84 -39.27 4.30 15.52
C LEU A 84 -38.56 5.46 16.21
N GLY A 85 -39.24 6.14 17.14
CA GLY A 85 -38.68 7.29 17.87
C GLY A 85 -37.45 6.90 18.69
N ILE A 86 -37.57 5.81 19.47
CA ILE A 86 -36.46 5.29 20.29
C ILE A 86 -35.28 4.88 19.40
N MET A 87 -35.56 4.19 18.30
CA MET A 87 -34.55 3.75 17.35
C MET A 87 -33.73 4.94 16.82
N LEU A 88 -34.35 6.04 16.41
CA LEU A 88 -33.62 7.19 15.87
C LEU A 88 -32.65 7.81 16.89
N VAL A 89 -33.05 7.89 18.17
CA VAL A 89 -32.18 8.40 19.24
C VAL A 89 -31.05 7.42 19.53
N VAL A 90 -31.34 6.12 19.60
CA VAL A 90 -30.34 5.06 19.77
C VAL A 90 -29.32 5.11 18.65
N PHE A 91 -29.74 5.33 17.39
CA PHE A 91 -28.85 5.47 16.25
C PHE A 91 -27.81 6.58 16.45
N LEU A 92 -28.21 7.77 16.89
CA LEU A 92 -27.27 8.88 17.11
C LEU A 92 -26.38 8.65 18.34
N VAL A 93 -26.94 8.12 19.43
CA VAL A 93 -26.25 8.02 20.72
C VAL A 93 -25.29 6.83 20.79
N LYS A 94 -25.64 5.68 20.19
CA LYS A 94 -24.86 4.43 20.29
C LYS A 94 -23.39 4.60 19.87
N PHE A 95 -23.13 5.41 18.84
CA PHE A 95 -21.79 5.59 18.29
C PHE A 95 -20.91 6.57 19.09
N LEU A 96 -21.49 7.37 20.00
CA LEU A 96 -20.73 8.27 20.88
C LEU A 96 -19.97 7.51 21.98
N PHE A 97 -20.52 6.39 22.42
CA PHE A 97 -20.04 5.66 23.61
C PHE A 97 -19.30 4.36 23.30
N ARG A 98 -19.11 4.02 22.03
CA ARG A 98 -18.40 2.80 21.63
C ARG A 98 -16.91 2.94 21.99
N ARG A 99 -16.49 2.25 23.06
CA ARG A 99 -15.07 2.08 23.40
C ARG A 99 -14.40 1.24 22.31
N GLN A 100 -13.19 1.64 21.94
CA GLN A 100 -12.40 0.88 20.99
C GLN A 100 -11.37 0.00 21.68
N LYS A 101 -11.00 -1.09 20.98
CA LYS A 101 -9.82 -1.89 21.26
C LYS A 101 -8.54 -1.03 21.13
N PRO A 102 -7.45 -1.37 21.83
CA PRO A 102 -6.18 -0.65 21.73
C PRO A 102 -5.68 -0.58 20.28
N ALA A 103 -5.09 0.57 19.92
CA ALA A 103 -4.90 1.00 18.53
C ALA A 103 -3.67 0.41 17.80
N ASN A 104 -2.90 -0.47 18.44
CA ASN A 104 -1.82 -1.24 17.82
C ASN A 104 -1.47 -2.42 18.77
N PRO A 105 -1.61 -3.69 18.34
CA PRO A 105 -1.26 -4.84 19.16
C PRO A 105 0.25 -4.99 19.38
N TYR A 106 1.09 -4.37 18.54
CA TYR A 106 2.54 -4.48 18.57
C TYR A 106 3.25 -3.64 19.64
N ARG A 107 2.52 -2.87 20.47
CA ARG A 107 3.12 -1.89 21.39
C ARG A 107 3.67 -2.54 22.64
N MET A 108 4.97 -2.38 22.86
CA MET A 108 5.66 -2.71 24.11
C MET A 108 6.07 -1.44 24.86
N GLU A 109 5.57 -1.20 26.08
CA GLU A 109 5.98 -0.05 26.91
C GLU A 109 7.36 -0.31 27.51
N ILE A 110 8.27 0.67 27.45
CA ILE A 110 9.62 0.59 28.03
C ILE A 110 9.86 1.71 29.05
N PHE A 111 10.81 1.48 29.96
CA PHE A 111 11.10 2.38 31.06
C PHE A 111 12.57 2.85 31.11
N ALA A 112 12.80 3.96 31.82
CA ALA A 112 14.11 4.59 31.91
C ALA A 112 15.16 3.72 32.62
N GLU A 113 14.70 2.87 33.54
CA GLU A 113 15.52 1.90 34.27
C GLU A 113 16.06 0.79 33.35
N GLU A 114 15.31 0.44 32.31
CA GLU A 114 15.66 -0.61 31.34
C GLU A 114 16.62 -0.07 30.27
N HIS A 115 16.35 1.14 29.75
CA HIS A 115 17.14 1.76 28.66
C HIS A 115 17.58 3.20 29.02
N PRO A 116 18.49 3.40 30.00
CA PRO A 116 18.93 4.72 30.45
C PRO A 116 19.60 5.56 29.34
N GLY A 117 20.34 4.91 28.41
CA GLY A 117 20.97 5.58 27.28
C GLY A 117 19.96 6.23 26.33
N LEU A 118 18.95 5.46 25.92
CA LEU A 118 17.83 5.94 25.10
C LEU A 118 17.05 7.06 25.81
N PHE A 119 16.73 6.90 27.09
CA PHE A 119 15.96 7.93 27.81
C PHE A 119 16.75 9.23 28.00
N ALA A 120 18.08 9.15 28.19
CA ALA A 120 18.95 10.33 28.20
C ALA A 120 18.95 11.03 26.82
N PHE A 121 19.05 10.25 25.74
CA PHE A 121 18.97 10.74 24.37
C PHE A 121 17.64 11.46 24.08
N ILE A 122 16.52 10.84 24.45
CA ILE A 122 15.17 11.43 24.31
C ILE A 122 15.04 12.71 25.14
N HIS A 123 15.61 12.73 26.34
CA HIS A 123 15.59 13.90 27.21
C HIS A 123 16.38 15.08 26.62
N GLU A 124 17.57 14.82 26.06
CA GLU A 124 18.36 15.84 25.37
C GLU A 124 17.62 16.38 24.14
N LEU A 125 17.04 15.48 23.34
CA LEU A 125 16.23 15.87 22.19
C LEU A 125 15.03 16.74 22.59
N ALA A 126 14.39 16.46 23.73
CA ALA A 126 13.32 17.28 24.27
C ALA A 126 13.79 18.72 24.57
N ILE A 127 15.01 18.87 25.12
CA ILE A 127 15.63 20.17 25.41
C ILE A 127 15.93 20.92 24.12
N GLU A 128 16.62 20.27 23.18
CA GLU A 128 17.03 20.88 21.90
C GLU A 128 15.84 21.36 21.07
N THR A 129 14.79 20.54 21.00
CA THR A 129 13.54 20.86 20.27
C THR A 129 12.62 21.82 21.05
N LYS A 130 12.97 22.20 22.28
CA LYS A 130 12.16 23.03 23.19
C LYS A 130 10.76 22.44 23.43
N THR A 131 10.68 21.13 23.64
CA THR A 131 9.44 20.37 23.86
C THR A 131 9.33 19.80 25.26
N ARG A 132 8.20 19.13 25.55
CA ARG A 132 8.00 18.37 26.77
C ARG A 132 8.41 16.92 26.54
N PHE A 133 8.99 16.31 27.57
CA PHE A 133 9.26 14.89 27.59
C PHE A 133 7.98 14.06 27.34
N PRO A 134 8.04 12.97 26.55
CA PRO A 134 6.89 12.08 26.33
C PRO A 134 6.34 11.50 27.63
N LYS A 135 5.04 11.24 27.69
CA LYS A 135 4.41 10.65 28.87
C LYS A 135 4.85 9.18 29.07
N ARG A 136 4.94 8.45 27.96
CA ARG A 136 5.32 7.03 27.87
C ARG A 136 6.05 6.81 26.55
N VAL A 137 6.97 5.85 26.54
CA VAL A 137 7.73 5.44 25.35
C VAL A 137 7.38 4.00 25.06
N PHE A 138 7.05 3.71 23.80
CA PHE A 138 6.70 2.39 23.32
C PHE A 138 7.64 1.98 22.19
N LEU A 139 7.93 0.70 22.12
CA LEU A 139 8.61 0.06 20.98
C LEU A 139 7.58 -0.68 20.12
N ILE A 140 7.81 -0.66 18.81
CA ILE A 140 7.08 -1.43 17.80
C ILE A 140 8.09 -2.02 16.79
N PRO A 141 7.73 -3.08 16.04
CA PRO A 141 8.67 -3.70 15.13
C PRO A 141 9.01 -2.88 13.88
N ASP A 142 8.11 -2.00 13.46
CA ASP A 142 8.15 -1.33 12.15
C ASP A 142 9.37 -0.40 11.94
N VAL A 143 9.59 0.03 10.69
CA VAL A 143 10.49 1.12 10.32
C VAL A 143 9.73 2.46 10.39
N ASN A 144 9.27 2.82 11.59
CA ASN A 144 8.48 4.04 11.77
C ASN A 144 8.70 4.66 13.15
N ALA A 145 8.50 5.96 13.30
CA ALA A 145 8.38 6.60 14.60
C ALA A 145 7.09 7.42 14.61
N GLY A 146 6.46 7.52 15.77
CA GLY A 146 5.14 8.13 15.85
C GLY A 146 4.83 8.76 17.17
N VAL A 147 4.03 9.82 17.13
CA VAL A 147 3.41 10.40 18.32
C VAL A 147 1.94 10.04 18.37
N PHE A 148 1.52 9.40 19.45
CA PHE A 148 0.11 9.08 19.66
C PHE A 148 -0.41 9.53 21.03
N TYR A 149 -1.73 9.52 21.18
CA TYR A 149 -2.40 9.86 22.42
C TYR A 149 -3.56 8.89 22.65
N ASN A 150 -3.78 8.53 23.92
CA ASN A 150 -4.95 7.75 24.31
C ASN A 150 -6.19 8.63 24.14
N SER A 151 -6.94 8.34 23.07
CA SER A 151 -8.13 9.11 22.68
C SER A 151 -9.34 8.51 23.37
N SER A 152 -10.00 9.30 24.21
CA SER A 152 -11.34 9.00 24.73
C SER A 152 -12.28 10.15 24.40
N PHE A 153 -13.59 9.94 24.43
CA PHE A 153 -14.52 11.08 24.29
C PHE A 153 -14.24 12.17 25.35
N LEU A 154 -13.77 11.81 26.55
CA LEU A 154 -13.36 12.77 27.58
C LEU A 154 -12.07 13.52 27.27
N SER A 155 -11.19 13.01 26.39
CA SER A 155 -10.01 13.76 25.95
C SER A 155 -10.35 14.96 25.05
N MET A 156 -11.64 15.13 24.69
CA MET A 156 -12.17 16.35 24.08
C MET A 156 -12.22 17.53 25.06
N PHE A 157 -12.34 17.26 26.37
CA PHE A 157 -12.41 18.28 27.41
C PHE A 157 -11.10 18.42 28.18
N TRP A 158 -10.28 17.36 28.23
CA TRP A 158 -9.00 17.36 28.92
C TRP A 158 -7.86 16.85 28.02
N PRO A 159 -6.76 17.61 27.83
CA PRO A 159 -5.65 17.16 27.00
C PRO A 159 -5.04 15.86 27.55
N SER A 160 -4.96 14.82 26.73
CA SER A 160 -4.18 13.62 27.05
C SER A 160 -2.70 13.85 26.76
N GLY A 161 -1.83 13.27 27.61
CA GLY A 161 -0.39 13.29 27.37
C GLY A 161 -0.04 12.53 26.10
N LYS A 162 0.97 13.03 25.37
CA LYS A 162 1.53 12.39 24.17
C LYS A 162 2.46 11.25 24.58
N ASN A 163 2.33 10.13 23.90
CA ASN A 163 3.25 9.00 23.99
C ASN A 163 4.12 9.00 22.73
N LEU A 164 5.35 8.52 22.88
CA LEU A 164 6.29 8.30 21.78
C LEU A 164 6.27 6.80 21.43
N GLU A 165 6.23 6.51 20.15
CA GLU A 165 6.35 5.17 19.57
C GLU A 165 7.61 5.15 18.71
N ILE A 166 8.50 4.19 18.95
CA ILE A 166 9.78 4.03 18.28
C ILE A 166 9.79 2.67 17.61
N GLY A 167 9.92 2.67 16.30
CA GLY A 167 10.08 1.48 15.49
C GLY A 167 11.50 0.97 15.53
N MET A 168 11.66 -0.31 15.86
CA MET A 168 12.96 -0.95 15.96
C MET A 168 13.64 -1.10 14.60
N GLY A 169 12.87 -1.14 13.51
CA GLY A 169 13.41 -1.08 12.16
C GLY A 169 14.19 0.22 11.86
N LEU A 170 13.86 1.34 12.54
CA LEU A 170 14.66 2.57 12.44
C LEU A 170 16.02 2.43 13.11
N ALA A 171 16.07 1.84 14.31
CA ALA A 171 17.32 1.61 15.02
C ALA A 171 18.26 0.69 14.22
N ASN A 172 17.67 -0.21 13.42
CA ASN A 172 18.37 -1.16 12.58
C ASN A 172 18.96 -0.60 11.30
N SER A 173 18.38 0.47 10.77
CA SER A 173 18.68 0.96 9.41
C SER A 173 19.23 2.38 9.33
N LEU A 174 19.35 3.06 10.49
CA LEU A 174 19.82 4.43 10.59
C LEU A 174 21.02 4.53 11.54
N ASN A 175 21.93 5.45 11.25
CA ASN A 175 22.96 5.84 12.22
C ASN A 175 22.34 6.73 13.33
N ILE A 176 23.12 7.02 14.39
CA ILE A 176 22.66 7.82 15.53
C ILE A 176 22.12 9.20 15.11
N SER A 177 22.74 9.87 14.15
CA SER A 177 22.32 11.22 13.72
C SER A 177 21.03 11.18 12.91
N GLU A 178 20.87 10.16 12.07
CA GLU A 178 19.65 9.93 11.29
C GLU A 178 18.49 9.49 12.19
N PHE A 179 18.78 8.65 13.17
CA PHE A 179 17.82 8.29 14.21
C PHE A 179 17.40 9.52 15.03
N LYS A 180 18.36 10.41 15.37
CA LYS A 180 18.06 11.73 15.97
C LYS A 180 17.12 12.54 15.10
N MET A 181 17.36 12.61 13.79
CA MET A 181 16.53 13.34 12.83
C MET A 181 15.11 12.78 12.76
N ALA A 182 14.96 11.44 12.69
CA ALA A 182 13.66 10.77 12.66
C ALA A 182 12.86 11.08 13.95
N LEU A 183 13.48 10.97 15.12
CA LEU A 183 12.83 11.34 16.38
C LEU A 183 12.61 12.84 16.52
N ALA A 184 13.51 13.69 16.03
CA ALA A 184 13.38 15.15 16.08
C ALA A 184 12.16 15.61 15.26
N HIS A 185 11.86 14.94 14.14
CA HIS A 185 10.65 15.16 13.36
C HIS A 185 9.40 14.87 14.19
N GLU A 186 9.35 13.72 14.87
CA GLU A 186 8.25 13.40 15.78
C GLU A 186 8.11 14.43 16.92
N PHE A 187 9.24 14.89 17.48
CA PHE A 187 9.30 15.96 18.46
C PHE A 187 8.83 17.31 17.89
N GLY A 188 8.99 17.53 16.60
CA GLY A 188 8.33 18.59 15.85
C GLY A 188 6.82 18.58 16.04
N HIS A 189 6.17 17.41 16.03
CA HIS A 189 4.76 17.28 16.40
C HIS A 189 4.49 17.56 17.89
N PHE A 190 5.46 17.36 18.80
CA PHE A 190 5.37 17.75 20.21
C PHE A 190 5.26 19.28 20.42
N THR A 191 6.07 20.08 19.70
CA THR A 191 6.10 21.56 19.81
C THR A 191 4.78 22.24 19.40
N GLN A 192 3.99 21.56 18.58
CA GLN A 192 2.77 22.11 18.01
C GLN A 192 1.68 22.25 19.09
N ARG A 193 1.41 23.50 19.52
CA ARG A 193 0.26 23.84 20.39
C ARG A 193 -1.10 23.37 19.85
N SER A 194 -1.18 22.95 18.58
CA SER A 194 -2.34 22.33 17.91
C SER A 194 -2.57 20.86 18.29
N THR A 195 -1.84 20.31 19.27
CA THR A 195 -2.06 18.95 19.79
C THR A 195 -3.53 18.65 20.10
N ALA A 196 -4.20 19.58 20.80
CA ALA A 196 -5.61 19.43 21.15
C ALA A 196 -6.52 19.43 19.91
N ILE A 197 -6.12 20.13 18.86
CA ILE A 197 -6.84 20.16 17.58
C ILE A 197 -6.66 18.82 16.86
N GLY A 198 -5.44 18.28 16.79
CA GLY A 198 -5.18 16.95 16.20
C GLY A 198 -5.96 15.84 16.89
N SER A 199 -5.94 15.80 18.23
CA SER A 199 -6.71 14.81 19.00
C SER A 199 -8.22 14.95 18.86
N TYR A 200 -8.70 16.19 18.78
CA TYR A 200 -10.09 16.48 18.51
C TYR A 200 -10.51 15.96 17.12
N ILE A 201 -9.72 16.25 16.09
CA ILE A 201 -10.04 15.86 14.72
C ILE A 201 -9.99 14.35 14.56
N TYR A 202 -8.98 13.70 15.11
CA TYR A 202 -8.90 12.25 15.10
C TYR A 202 -10.12 11.62 15.77
N SER A 203 -10.51 12.12 16.95
CA SER A 203 -11.69 11.64 17.68
C SER A 203 -12.99 11.92 16.91
N LEU A 204 -13.12 13.08 16.29
CA LEU A 204 -14.29 13.46 15.49
C LEU A 204 -14.38 12.63 14.21
N ASN A 205 -13.30 12.51 13.45
CA ASN A 205 -13.23 11.70 12.23
C ASN A 205 -13.64 10.26 12.53
N LYS A 206 -13.19 9.74 13.67
CA LYS A 206 -13.50 8.41 14.16
C LYS A 206 -14.96 8.24 14.56
N VAL A 207 -15.55 9.18 15.30
CA VAL A 207 -16.99 9.17 15.62
C VAL A 207 -17.82 9.21 14.33
N VAL A 208 -17.45 10.09 13.39
CA VAL A 208 -18.15 10.20 12.11
C VAL A 208 -17.99 8.92 11.29
N HIS A 209 -16.78 8.35 11.23
CA HIS A 209 -16.52 7.09 10.55
C HIS A 209 -17.40 5.97 11.11
N ASN A 210 -17.48 5.82 12.43
CA ASN A 210 -18.31 4.80 13.06
C ASN A 210 -19.81 4.97 12.72
N ILE A 211 -20.31 6.21 12.70
CA ILE A 211 -21.72 6.49 12.33
C ILE A 211 -21.99 6.18 10.85
N LEU A 212 -21.01 6.44 9.97
CA LEU A 212 -21.16 6.31 8.53
C LEU A 212 -20.95 4.89 8.02
N TYR A 213 -20.02 4.14 8.62
CA TYR A 213 -19.49 2.89 8.07
C TYR A 213 -19.67 1.67 8.99
N GLU A 214 -19.73 1.83 10.32
CA GLU A 214 -19.91 0.70 11.26
C GLU A 214 -21.40 0.44 11.61
N ASN A 215 -22.29 0.41 10.62
CA ASN A 215 -23.74 0.33 10.84
C ASN A 215 -24.33 -1.10 10.75
N ASP A 216 -23.53 -2.16 10.67
CA ASP A 216 -24.06 -3.54 10.51
C ASP A 216 -24.94 -3.99 11.68
N SER A 217 -24.51 -3.69 12.92
CA SER A 217 -25.30 -3.98 14.12
C SER A 217 -26.62 -3.19 14.17
N TRP A 218 -26.70 -2.07 13.46
CA TRP A 218 -27.90 -1.25 13.33
C TRP A 218 -28.83 -1.80 12.24
N ASN A 219 -28.27 -2.13 11.08
CA ASN A 219 -29.00 -2.74 9.96
C ASN A 219 -29.62 -4.07 10.39
N THR A 220 -28.89 -4.90 11.12
CA THR A 220 -29.41 -6.16 11.70
C THR A 220 -30.53 -5.94 12.71
N ALA A 221 -30.45 -4.91 13.55
CA ALA A 221 -31.53 -4.56 14.48
C ALA A 221 -32.82 -4.13 13.73
N ILE A 222 -32.69 -3.32 12.68
CA ILE A 222 -33.82 -2.93 11.82
C ILE A 222 -34.41 -4.14 11.09
N MET A 223 -33.56 -5.03 10.54
CA MET A 223 -34.01 -6.24 9.84
C MET A 223 -34.78 -7.16 10.78
N ARG A 224 -34.26 -7.44 11.98
CA ARG A 224 -34.96 -8.22 13.01
C ARG A 224 -36.30 -7.60 13.36
N TRP A 225 -36.36 -6.28 13.56
CA TRP A 225 -37.62 -5.59 13.85
C TRP A 225 -38.63 -5.69 12.70
N SER A 226 -38.17 -5.56 11.45
CA SER A 226 -39.02 -5.67 10.26
C SER A 226 -39.62 -7.07 10.08
N GLY A 227 -38.96 -8.12 10.60
CA GLY A 227 -39.44 -9.50 10.54
C GLY A 227 -40.68 -9.79 11.38
N PHE A 228 -41.05 -8.91 12.32
CA PHE A 228 -42.23 -9.08 13.18
C PHE A 228 -43.56 -8.68 12.52
N GLY A 229 -43.57 -8.22 11.26
CA GLY A 229 -44.80 -8.02 10.48
C GLY A 229 -44.76 -6.85 9.49
N VAL A 230 -45.73 -6.81 8.56
CA VAL A 230 -45.80 -5.84 7.44
C VAL A 230 -45.81 -4.38 7.92
N LEU A 231 -46.45 -4.11 9.06
CA LEU A 231 -46.45 -2.79 9.68
C LEU A 231 -45.04 -2.33 10.09
N ASN A 232 -44.26 -3.23 10.69
CA ASN A 232 -42.89 -2.93 11.10
C ASN A 232 -41.97 -2.76 9.89
N ILE A 233 -42.26 -3.40 8.75
CA ILE A 233 -41.56 -3.14 7.48
C ILE A 233 -41.73 -1.67 7.07
N PHE A 234 -42.94 -1.12 7.17
CA PHE A 234 -43.19 0.29 6.85
C PHE A 234 -42.38 1.22 7.75
N PHE A 235 -42.49 1.07 9.08
CA PHE A 235 -41.75 1.91 10.01
C PHE A 235 -40.23 1.71 9.92
N ALA A 236 -39.75 0.50 9.65
CA ALA A 236 -38.34 0.21 9.37
C ALA A 236 -37.83 0.99 8.15
N ARG A 237 -38.61 1.07 7.06
CA ARG A 237 -38.24 1.89 5.88
C ARG A 237 -38.16 3.38 6.22
N VAL A 238 -39.09 3.89 7.03
CA VAL A 238 -39.06 5.29 7.48
C VAL A 238 -37.83 5.54 8.34
N THR A 239 -37.52 4.66 9.30
CA THR A 239 -36.31 4.74 10.13
C THR A 239 -35.04 4.72 9.28
N MET A 240 -34.94 3.83 8.29
CA MET A 240 -33.81 3.80 7.36
C MET A 240 -33.69 5.08 6.53
N TYR A 241 -34.81 5.62 6.04
CA TYR A 241 -34.80 6.86 5.27
C TYR A 241 -34.29 8.05 6.11
N LEU A 242 -34.75 8.18 7.36
CA LEU A 242 -34.29 9.20 8.29
C LEU A 242 -32.80 9.01 8.64
N ALA A 243 -32.37 7.78 8.92
CA ALA A 243 -30.98 7.46 9.20
C ALA A 243 -30.07 7.79 7.99
N ASN A 244 -30.47 7.44 6.77
CA ASN A 244 -29.74 7.78 5.55
C ASN A 244 -29.65 9.30 5.33
N GLY A 245 -30.70 10.05 5.65
CA GLY A 245 -30.68 11.51 5.61
C GLY A 245 -29.67 12.13 6.59
N ILE A 246 -29.64 11.62 7.83
CA ILE A 246 -28.65 12.00 8.84
C ILE A 246 -27.22 11.67 8.36
N GLN A 247 -27.01 10.44 7.86
CA GLN A 247 -25.72 10.01 7.34
C GLN A 247 -25.26 10.86 6.14
N TYR A 248 -26.17 11.24 5.25
CA TYR A 248 -25.85 12.13 4.12
C TYR A 248 -25.34 13.48 4.61
N LEU A 249 -26.01 14.09 5.59
CA LEU A 249 -25.60 15.37 6.16
C LEU A 249 -24.22 15.25 6.84
N LEU A 250 -24.04 14.23 7.70
CA LEU A 250 -22.77 13.98 8.40
C LEU A 250 -21.62 13.69 7.42
N ARG A 251 -21.88 12.98 6.31
CA ARG A 251 -20.89 12.71 5.25
C ARG A 251 -20.47 13.99 4.54
N LYS A 252 -21.41 14.89 4.21
CA LYS A 252 -21.08 16.19 3.62
C LYS A 252 -20.21 17.03 4.55
N MET A 253 -20.55 17.07 5.84
CA MET A 253 -19.75 17.79 6.83
C MET A 253 -18.36 17.17 7.02
N TYR A 254 -18.28 15.85 7.10
CA TYR A 254 -17.03 15.11 7.18
C TYR A 254 -16.10 15.41 6.00
N THR A 255 -16.61 15.34 4.77
CA THR A 255 -15.79 15.63 3.57
C THR A 255 -15.25 17.06 3.56
N LEU A 256 -16.02 18.04 4.07
CA LEU A 256 -15.57 19.42 4.23
C LEU A 256 -14.44 19.52 5.26
N LEU A 257 -14.62 18.91 6.44
CA LEU A 257 -13.64 18.91 7.53
C LEU A 257 -12.35 18.19 7.15
N ASN A 258 -12.47 16.99 6.59
CA ASN A 258 -11.32 16.16 6.24
C ASN A 258 -10.44 16.86 5.20
N ARG A 259 -11.04 17.58 4.23
CA ARG A 259 -10.29 18.37 3.25
C ARG A 259 -9.44 19.47 3.90
N GLN A 260 -9.95 20.15 4.92
CA GLN A 260 -9.17 21.16 5.64
C GLN A 260 -8.12 20.52 6.55
N TYR A 261 -8.46 19.39 7.17
CA TYR A 261 -7.54 18.60 7.97
C TYR A 261 -6.32 18.13 7.17
N MET A 262 -6.50 17.64 5.95
CA MET A 262 -5.37 17.21 5.09
C MET A 262 -4.40 18.36 4.80
N LYS A 263 -4.90 19.57 4.51
CA LYS A 263 -4.07 20.75 4.31
C LYS A 263 -3.31 21.13 5.58
N LEU A 264 -3.97 21.04 6.74
CA LEU A 264 -3.34 21.30 8.02
C LEU A 264 -2.25 20.26 8.34
N ARG A 265 -2.50 18.97 8.09
CA ARG A 265 -1.51 17.90 8.27
C ARG A 265 -0.26 18.16 7.44
N ARG A 266 -0.40 18.45 6.15
CA ARG A 266 0.74 18.75 5.28
C ARG A 266 1.61 19.90 5.79
N GLU A 267 0.99 20.96 6.32
CA GLU A 267 1.74 22.06 6.96
C GLU A 267 2.37 21.67 8.30
N MET A 268 1.73 20.77 9.06
CA MET A 268 2.29 20.22 10.30
C MET A 268 3.53 19.36 10.02
N GLU A 269 3.56 18.59 8.93
CA GLU A 269 4.74 17.82 8.48
C GLU A 269 5.91 18.76 8.14
N PHE A 270 5.66 19.83 7.37
CA PHE A 270 6.69 20.80 7.05
C PHE A 270 7.22 21.57 8.28
N HIS A 271 6.35 21.81 9.27
CA HIS A 271 6.80 22.38 10.54
C HIS A 271 7.63 21.37 11.34
N ALA A 272 7.24 20.10 11.35
CA ALA A 272 8.02 19.05 12.02
C ALA A 272 9.40 18.90 11.39
N ASP A 273 9.47 18.95 10.06
CA ASP A 273 10.72 19.04 9.29
C ASP A 273 11.59 20.22 9.68
N ALA A 274 11.01 21.43 9.77
CA ALA A 274 11.76 22.63 10.14
C ALA A 274 12.38 22.51 11.55
N VAL A 275 11.64 21.93 12.51
CA VAL A 275 12.16 21.64 13.85
C VAL A 275 13.33 20.65 13.78
N ALA A 276 13.16 19.54 13.06
CA ALA A 276 14.17 18.51 12.95
C ALA A 276 15.44 19.01 12.25
N LEU A 277 15.29 19.75 11.15
CA LEU A 277 16.39 20.42 10.43
C LEU A 277 17.17 21.38 11.34
N SER A 278 16.48 22.11 12.21
CA SER A 278 17.15 23.07 13.11
C SER A 278 18.08 22.40 14.12
N VAL A 279 17.90 21.11 14.37
CA VAL A 279 18.71 20.32 15.32
C VAL A 279 19.75 19.46 14.59
N CYS A 280 19.37 18.82 13.48
CA CYS A 280 20.19 17.80 12.80
C CYS A 280 20.87 18.31 11.52
N GLY A 281 20.40 19.42 10.94
CA GLY A 281 20.90 19.99 9.69
C GLY A 281 20.41 19.28 8.43
N THR A 282 20.74 19.87 7.28
CA THR A 282 20.21 19.51 5.95
C THR A 282 20.71 18.16 5.44
N GLN A 283 22.00 17.87 5.56
CA GLN A 283 22.57 16.64 4.99
C GLN A 283 22.05 15.39 5.71
N THR A 284 21.96 15.45 7.04
CA THR A 284 21.37 14.37 7.85
C THR A 284 19.91 14.16 7.50
N ALA A 285 19.12 15.23 7.34
CA ALA A 285 17.72 15.15 6.94
C ALA A 285 17.49 14.45 5.59
N ILE A 286 18.29 14.79 4.58
CA ILE A 286 18.23 14.15 3.25
C ILE A 286 18.62 12.68 3.37
N SER A 287 19.72 12.37 4.07
CA SER A 287 20.18 10.98 4.25
C SER A 287 19.14 10.12 4.98
N THR A 288 18.56 10.64 6.07
CA THR A 288 17.51 9.96 6.85
C THR A 288 16.30 9.64 5.97
N MET A 289 15.80 10.63 5.22
CA MET A 289 14.62 10.44 4.36
C MET A 289 14.83 9.32 3.34
N ARG A 290 15.98 9.34 2.66
CA ARG A 290 16.30 8.37 1.61
C ARG A 290 16.54 6.98 2.16
N ARG A 291 17.27 6.84 3.28
CA ARG A 291 17.49 5.55 3.94
C ARG A 291 16.20 4.96 4.49
N MET A 292 15.33 5.79 5.06
CA MET A 292 14.02 5.34 5.54
C MET A 292 13.16 4.77 4.42
N GLU A 293 13.11 5.41 3.23
CA GLU A 293 12.34 4.87 2.08
C GLU A 293 12.82 3.47 1.68
N MET A 294 14.14 3.27 1.54
CA MET A 294 14.70 1.95 1.21
C MET A 294 14.48 0.94 2.35
N SER A 295 14.62 1.39 3.59
CA SER A 295 14.47 0.54 4.77
C SER A 295 13.03 0.04 4.96
N ILE A 296 12.03 0.91 4.78
CA ILE A 296 10.61 0.53 4.79
C ILE A 296 10.35 -0.53 3.72
N PHE A 297 10.79 -0.29 2.48
CA PHE A 297 10.64 -1.25 1.40
C PHE A 297 11.26 -2.61 1.74
N CYS A 298 12.49 -2.64 2.25
CA CYS A 298 13.18 -3.89 2.59
C CYS A 298 12.47 -4.62 3.76
N PHE A 299 11.99 -3.89 4.76
CA PHE A 299 11.27 -4.48 5.89
C PHE A 299 9.92 -5.09 5.45
N GLU A 300 9.16 -4.37 4.61
CA GLU A 300 7.92 -4.88 4.04
C GLU A 300 8.15 -6.15 3.21
N ASN A 301 9.25 -6.25 2.46
CA ASN A 301 9.62 -7.47 1.75
C ASN A 301 9.88 -8.63 2.74
N CYS A 302 10.61 -8.40 3.84
CA CYS A 302 10.80 -9.44 4.86
C CYS A 302 9.48 -9.89 5.48
N LEU A 303 8.55 -8.96 5.77
CA LEU A 303 7.22 -9.28 6.31
C LEU A 303 6.36 -10.08 5.33
N GLN A 304 6.42 -9.77 4.04
CA GLN A 304 5.67 -10.47 3.00
C GLN A 304 6.11 -11.94 2.83
N GLN A 305 7.34 -12.28 3.22
CA GLN A 305 7.88 -13.63 3.14
C GLN A 305 7.48 -14.52 4.33
N LEU A 306 6.96 -13.95 5.42
CA LEU A 306 6.66 -14.73 6.63
C LEU A 306 5.63 -15.85 6.42
N PRO A 307 4.55 -15.67 5.62
CA PRO A 307 3.58 -16.74 5.36
C PRO A 307 4.20 -17.91 4.59
N GLU A 308 4.94 -17.64 3.51
CA GLU A 308 5.62 -18.66 2.68
C GLU A 308 6.64 -19.45 3.51
N LEU A 309 7.47 -18.76 4.29
CA LEU A 309 8.41 -19.42 5.20
C LEU A 309 7.70 -20.32 6.19
N ALA A 310 6.57 -19.89 6.76
CA ALA A 310 5.84 -20.72 7.71
C ALA A 310 5.19 -21.95 7.07
N GLU A 311 4.74 -21.87 5.82
CA GLU A 311 4.29 -23.03 5.03
C GLU A 311 5.41 -24.05 4.85
N ASP A 312 6.64 -23.55 4.59
CA ASP A 312 7.87 -24.35 4.50
C ASP A 312 8.42 -24.80 5.86
N GLN A 313 7.70 -24.54 6.96
CA GLN A 313 8.14 -24.81 8.33
C GLN A 313 9.46 -24.11 8.70
N LEU A 314 9.70 -22.93 8.14
CA LEU A 314 10.84 -22.05 8.40
C LEU A 314 10.41 -20.75 9.07
N LYS A 315 11.32 -20.13 9.84
CA LYS A 315 11.12 -18.79 10.40
C LYS A 315 12.43 -18.05 10.67
N PHE A 316 12.41 -16.73 10.53
CA PHE A 316 13.50 -15.90 11.01
C PHE A 316 13.60 -15.97 12.53
N PHE A 317 14.79 -16.25 13.04
CA PHE A 317 15.08 -16.07 14.46
C PHE A 317 15.02 -14.59 14.84
N ASN A 318 15.64 -13.76 14.01
CA ASN A 318 15.71 -12.32 14.15
C ASN A 318 15.41 -11.64 12.80
N ILE A 319 14.23 -11.05 12.67
CA ILE A 319 13.82 -10.39 11.42
C ILE A 319 14.68 -9.16 11.10
N TYR A 320 15.32 -8.55 12.10
CA TYR A 320 16.17 -7.37 11.91
C TYR A 320 17.50 -7.73 11.24
N GLU A 321 18.00 -8.94 11.45
CA GLU A 321 19.17 -9.44 10.70
C GLU A 321 18.81 -9.64 9.22
N ALA A 322 17.67 -10.29 8.95
CA ALA A 322 17.16 -10.44 7.59
C ALA A 322 16.89 -9.08 6.92
N HIS A 323 16.32 -8.12 7.67
CA HIS A 323 16.08 -6.75 7.21
C HIS A 323 17.37 -6.03 6.82
N LEU A 324 18.40 -6.08 7.67
CA LEU A 324 19.68 -5.43 7.39
C LEU A 324 20.43 -6.11 6.24
N ALA A 325 20.38 -7.44 6.16
CA ALA A 325 20.92 -8.20 5.05
C ALA A 325 20.22 -7.83 3.73
N MET A 326 18.89 -7.71 3.75
CA MET A 326 18.09 -7.28 2.60
C MET A 326 18.43 -5.84 2.15
N ILE A 327 18.59 -4.91 3.09
CA ILE A 327 19.04 -3.53 2.77
C ILE A 327 20.39 -3.56 2.03
N ARG A 328 21.35 -4.35 2.52
CA ARG A 328 22.70 -4.45 1.93
C ARG A 328 22.66 -5.12 0.56
N HIS A 329 21.94 -6.23 0.42
CA HIS A 329 21.75 -6.91 -0.86
C HIS A 329 21.10 -5.97 -1.88
N TYR A 330 20.04 -5.25 -1.49
CA TYR A 330 19.36 -4.30 -2.37
C TYR A 330 20.27 -3.13 -2.78
N ALA A 331 21.07 -2.61 -1.85
CA ALA A 331 22.04 -1.56 -2.14
C ALA A 331 23.10 -2.02 -3.16
N ILE A 332 23.72 -3.19 -2.93
CA ILE A 332 24.74 -3.76 -3.82
C ILE A 332 24.15 -3.99 -5.23
N ARG A 333 22.95 -4.56 -5.31
CA ARG A 333 22.27 -4.83 -6.59
C ARG A 333 22.02 -3.55 -7.40
N ASN A 334 21.71 -2.45 -6.72
CA ASN A 334 21.46 -1.16 -7.35
C ASN A 334 22.72 -0.28 -7.48
N ASN A 335 23.91 -0.84 -7.26
CA ASN A 335 25.19 -0.13 -7.26
C ASN A 335 25.23 1.08 -6.30
N VAL A 336 24.52 0.99 -5.17
CA VAL A 336 24.53 1.98 -4.11
C VAL A 336 25.67 1.63 -3.15
N PRO A 337 26.65 2.53 -2.93
CA PRO A 337 27.75 2.26 -2.02
C PRO A 337 27.28 2.22 -0.56
N LEU A 338 28.00 1.47 0.27
CA LEU A 338 27.79 1.39 1.72
C LEU A 338 28.77 2.31 2.45
N ASP A 339 28.33 2.90 3.57
CA ASP A 339 29.19 3.68 4.46
C ASP A 339 29.97 2.80 5.46
N GLU A 340 30.68 3.45 6.39
CA GLU A 340 31.46 2.79 7.45
C GLU A 340 30.58 1.92 8.37
N ASP A 341 29.30 2.27 8.54
CA ASP A 341 28.31 1.53 9.33
C ASP A 341 27.62 0.42 8.51
N GLN A 342 28.09 0.17 7.27
CA GLN A 342 27.49 -0.78 6.32
C GLN A 342 26.03 -0.44 5.95
N LEU A 343 25.70 0.86 5.93
CA LEU A 343 24.40 1.40 5.54
C LEU A 343 24.48 2.09 4.16
N PRO A 344 23.40 2.07 3.35
CA PRO A 344 23.43 2.59 1.99
C PRO A 344 23.58 4.12 1.93
N VAL A 345 24.44 4.60 1.03
CA VAL A 345 24.64 6.03 0.75
C VAL A 345 23.86 6.41 -0.51
N ILE A 346 22.62 6.84 -0.32
CA ILE A 346 21.67 7.09 -1.41
C ILE A 346 21.82 8.52 -1.95
N THR A 347 22.43 8.66 -3.12
CA THR A 347 22.64 9.94 -3.81
C THR A 347 21.58 10.20 -4.88
N ASP A 348 21.62 11.37 -5.51
CA ASP A 348 20.71 11.69 -6.63
C ASP A 348 20.88 10.74 -7.84
N GLU A 349 22.05 10.10 -7.96
CA GLU A 349 22.35 9.18 -9.04
C GLU A 349 21.48 7.92 -8.99
N TYR A 350 21.21 7.41 -7.78
CA TYR A 350 20.28 6.31 -7.57
C TYR A 350 18.88 6.61 -8.13
N PHE A 351 18.40 7.84 -8.01
CA PHE A 351 17.08 8.21 -8.53
C PHE A 351 17.08 8.51 -10.04
N LYS A 352 18.25 8.68 -10.67
CA LYS A 352 18.35 8.87 -12.13
C LYS A 352 18.23 7.55 -12.88
N THR A 353 18.66 6.44 -12.27
CA THR A 353 18.50 5.09 -12.85
C THR A 353 17.07 4.58 -12.71
N ILE A 354 16.32 5.07 -11.72
CA ILE A 354 14.92 4.72 -11.50
C ILE A 354 14.01 5.66 -12.29
N LEU A 355 13.50 5.16 -13.43
CA LEU A 355 12.44 5.84 -14.16
C LEU A 355 11.14 5.81 -13.34
N THR A 356 10.62 6.98 -12.98
CA THR A 356 9.33 7.13 -12.29
C THR A 356 8.29 7.69 -13.24
N SER A 357 7.04 7.24 -13.07
CA SER A 357 5.88 7.74 -13.84
C SER A 357 5.86 9.27 -13.85
N GLN A 358 5.67 9.87 -15.03
CA GLN A 358 5.54 11.33 -15.15
C GLN A 358 4.18 11.82 -14.69
N VAL A 359 3.19 10.92 -14.60
CA VAL A 359 1.81 11.22 -14.21
C VAL A 359 1.63 10.79 -12.76
N LYS A 360 1.85 11.74 -11.84
CA LYS A 360 1.55 11.49 -10.44
C LYS A 360 0.08 11.87 -10.20
N LEU A 361 -0.73 10.87 -9.88
CA LEU A 361 -2.02 11.11 -9.26
C LEU A 361 -1.71 11.63 -7.86
N GLY A 362 -1.63 12.95 -7.71
CA GLY A 362 -1.41 13.55 -6.40
C GLY A 362 -2.39 12.94 -5.43
N ASP A 363 -1.90 12.21 -4.43
CA ASP A 363 -2.76 11.53 -3.50
C ASP A 363 -3.48 12.63 -2.72
N GLN A 364 -4.73 12.89 -3.10
CA GLN A 364 -5.58 13.90 -2.48
C GLN A 364 -5.88 13.58 -1.01
N TRP A 365 -5.47 12.38 -0.59
CA TRP A 365 -5.58 11.82 0.74
C TRP A 365 -4.20 11.52 1.37
N ALA A 366 -3.08 11.74 0.66
CA ALA A 366 -1.75 11.61 1.24
C ALA A 366 -1.61 12.66 2.31
N THR A 367 -1.48 12.15 3.52
CA THR A 367 -1.33 12.99 4.70
C THR A 367 0.08 13.55 4.83
N HIS A 368 1.04 12.98 4.10
CA HIS A 368 2.45 13.36 4.07
C HIS A 368 2.84 13.95 2.71
N PRO A 369 3.63 15.05 2.66
CA PRO A 369 4.22 15.54 1.42
C PRO A 369 5.21 14.54 0.82
N THR A 370 5.39 14.58 -0.50
CA THR A 370 6.35 13.72 -1.22
C THR A 370 7.79 14.04 -0.80
N ARG A 371 8.70 13.08 -0.91
CA ARG A 371 10.13 13.28 -0.62
C ARG A 371 10.73 14.47 -1.38
N GLU A 372 10.47 14.61 -2.68
CA GLU A 372 11.08 15.67 -3.49
C GLU A 372 10.66 17.08 -3.02
N GLU A 373 9.43 17.22 -2.55
CA GLU A 373 8.93 18.47 -1.95
C GLU A 373 9.62 18.80 -0.62
N ARG A 374 9.87 17.78 0.21
CA ARG A 374 10.54 17.93 1.51
C ARG A 374 12.03 18.23 1.31
N GLU A 375 12.72 17.43 0.49
CA GLU A 375 14.14 17.63 0.16
C GLU A 375 14.40 19.03 -0.43
N ARG A 376 13.52 19.55 -1.29
CA ARG A 376 13.65 20.93 -1.80
C ARG A 376 13.68 21.97 -0.68
N ARG A 377 12.89 21.77 0.38
CA ARG A 377 12.89 22.66 1.56
C ARG A 377 14.13 22.44 2.43
N TYR A 378 14.62 21.21 2.51
CA TYR A 378 15.83 20.88 3.28
C TYR A 378 17.03 21.59 2.66
N LEU A 379 17.17 21.47 1.32
CA LEU A 379 18.21 22.15 0.54
C LEU A 379 18.07 23.68 0.62
N ALA A 380 16.85 24.21 0.61
CA ALA A 380 16.64 25.66 0.74
C ALA A 380 16.96 26.20 2.15
N ALA A 381 16.92 25.35 3.19
CA ALA A 381 17.26 25.74 4.55
C ALA A 381 18.78 25.86 4.77
N ASP A 382 19.58 25.06 4.03
CA ASP A 382 21.06 25.08 4.02
C ASP A 382 21.70 25.11 5.43
N ILE A 383 21.21 24.25 6.33
CA ILE A 383 21.69 24.18 7.71
C ILE A 383 22.85 23.18 7.78
N PRO A 384 24.03 23.56 8.29
CA PRO A 384 25.15 22.64 8.47
C PRO A 384 24.77 21.43 9.33
N SER A 385 25.18 20.24 8.90
CA SER A 385 25.01 18.99 9.64
C SER A 385 26.33 18.55 10.26
N GLN A 386 26.28 18.01 11.48
CA GLN A 386 27.35 17.23 12.05
C GLN A 386 26.87 15.78 12.20
N THR A 387 27.34 14.90 11.31
CA THR A 387 26.99 13.47 11.37
C THR A 387 27.91 12.76 12.34
N VAL A 388 27.31 12.23 13.41
CA VAL A 388 27.87 11.16 14.23
C VAL A 388 27.44 9.82 13.65
N HIS A 389 28.43 9.05 13.23
CA HIS A 389 28.31 7.67 12.75
C HIS A 389 28.14 6.70 13.92
N GLY A 390 27.73 5.47 13.62
CA GLY A 390 27.46 4.41 14.58
C GLY A 390 25.99 4.00 14.59
N SER A 391 25.76 2.72 14.90
CA SER A 391 24.43 2.14 14.96
C SER A 391 23.57 2.77 16.05
N ALA A 392 22.31 3.10 15.71
CA ALA A 392 21.34 3.58 16.68
C ALA A 392 20.99 2.52 17.75
N TRP A 393 21.25 1.23 17.49
CA TRP A 393 21.14 0.16 18.50
C TRP A 393 21.99 0.42 19.75
N THR A 394 23.07 1.18 19.66
CA THR A 394 23.90 1.54 20.82
C THR A 394 23.18 2.37 21.88
N LEU A 395 22.03 2.98 21.54
CA LEU A 395 21.16 3.69 22.48
C LEU A 395 20.34 2.73 23.36
N PHE A 396 20.17 1.48 22.92
CA PHE A 396 19.32 0.49 23.57
C PHE A 396 20.17 -0.52 24.34
N ASN A 397 19.86 -0.72 25.62
CA ASN A 397 20.36 -1.87 26.35
C ASN A 397 19.79 -3.17 25.78
N ASN A 398 20.57 -4.26 25.79
CA ASN A 398 20.12 -5.60 25.40
C ASN A 398 19.47 -5.63 24.01
N ALA A 399 20.11 -4.95 23.04
CA ALA A 399 19.57 -4.74 21.69
C ALA A 399 19.18 -6.05 20.99
N GLU A 400 20.00 -7.09 21.10
CA GLU A 400 19.73 -8.42 20.51
C GLU A 400 18.47 -9.05 21.10
N GLN A 401 18.32 -9.04 22.44
CA GLN A 401 17.11 -9.59 23.08
C GLN A 401 15.85 -8.80 22.71
N LEU A 402 15.96 -7.48 22.51
CA LEU A 402 14.84 -6.67 22.01
C LEU A 402 14.46 -7.02 20.58
N GLN A 403 15.44 -7.27 19.72
CA GLN A 403 15.21 -7.69 18.34
C GLN A 403 14.49 -9.04 18.28
N GLU A 404 14.94 -10.02 19.06
CA GLU A 404 14.29 -11.33 19.19
C GLU A 404 12.86 -11.20 19.72
N ALA A 405 12.65 -10.42 20.79
CA ALA A 405 11.33 -10.23 21.38
C ALA A 405 10.34 -9.57 20.41
N MET A 406 10.79 -8.60 19.62
CA MET A 406 9.97 -7.97 18.58
C MET A 406 9.72 -8.92 17.41
N SER A 407 10.70 -9.73 17.02
CA SER A 407 10.52 -10.76 15.98
C SER A 407 9.45 -11.78 16.40
N ALA A 408 9.52 -12.27 17.64
CA ALA A 408 8.52 -13.17 18.20
C ALA A 408 7.12 -12.55 18.23
N LEU A 409 7.00 -11.26 18.55
CA LEU A 409 5.73 -10.54 18.56
C LEU A 409 5.10 -10.42 17.16
N ILE A 410 5.91 -10.22 16.11
CA ILE A 410 5.44 -10.26 14.72
C ILE A 410 4.86 -11.64 14.40
N TYR A 411 5.62 -12.70 14.69
CA TYR A 411 5.18 -14.06 14.43
C TYR A 411 3.91 -14.44 15.21
N GLU A 412 3.77 -14.04 16.48
CA GLU A 412 2.56 -14.31 17.28
C GLU A 412 1.28 -13.71 16.64
N LEU A 413 1.42 -12.55 16.00
CA LEU A 413 0.29 -11.79 15.48
C LEU A 413 0.00 -12.05 14.00
N GLU A 414 1.03 -12.22 13.17
CA GLU A 414 0.90 -12.44 11.72
C GLU A 414 0.83 -13.93 11.37
N VAL A 415 1.55 -14.81 12.12
CA VAL A 415 1.61 -16.25 11.84
C VAL A 415 1.57 -17.09 13.14
N PRO A 416 0.38 -17.22 13.77
CA PRO A 416 0.25 -17.77 15.12
C PRO A 416 0.73 -19.22 15.32
N ASP A 417 0.77 -20.02 14.24
CA ASP A 417 1.13 -21.43 14.26
C ASP A 417 2.65 -21.69 14.05
N SER A 418 3.47 -20.63 14.03
CA SER A 418 4.92 -20.68 13.76
C SER A 418 5.80 -21.31 14.87
N GLY A 419 5.19 -21.84 15.93
CA GLY A 419 5.90 -22.47 17.05
C GLY A 419 6.70 -23.73 16.68
N LEU A 420 6.36 -24.38 15.57
CA LEU A 420 6.96 -25.64 15.10
C LEU A 420 8.01 -25.46 13.99
N CYS A 421 8.28 -24.23 13.55
CA CYS A 421 9.19 -23.95 12.45
C CYS A 421 10.67 -24.02 12.86
N ASP A 422 11.49 -24.53 11.95
CA ASP A 422 12.96 -24.48 11.99
C ASP A 422 13.48 -23.06 11.74
N LEU A 423 14.70 -22.79 12.22
CA LEU A 423 15.31 -21.47 12.10
C LEU A 423 15.89 -21.25 10.71
N TYR A 424 15.57 -20.09 10.14
CA TYR A 424 16.03 -19.62 8.85
C TYR A 424 16.93 -18.40 9.06
N THR A 425 18.18 -18.50 8.63
CA THR A 425 19.18 -17.44 8.84
C THR A 425 19.07 -16.36 7.78
N ALA A 426 19.57 -15.16 8.09
CA ALA A 426 19.62 -14.06 7.12
C ALA A 426 20.51 -14.40 5.90
N ASP A 427 21.58 -15.18 6.10
CA ASP A 427 22.47 -15.59 5.01
C ASP A 427 21.79 -16.61 4.09
N ASP A 428 21.07 -17.59 4.64
CA ASP A 428 20.28 -18.54 3.86
C ASP A 428 19.19 -17.81 3.06
N PHE A 429 18.52 -16.83 3.69
CA PHE A 429 17.55 -15.97 3.04
C PHE A 429 18.10 -15.24 1.82
N ILE A 430 19.24 -14.55 1.97
CA ILE A 430 19.85 -13.84 0.84
C ILE A 430 20.34 -14.83 -0.23
N SER A 431 20.94 -15.96 0.17
CA SER A 431 21.40 -17.00 -0.75
C SER A 431 20.27 -17.60 -1.59
N ASP A 432 19.14 -17.92 -0.97
CA ASP A 432 17.96 -18.46 -1.65
C ASP A 432 17.33 -17.41 -2.56
N MET A 433 17.24 -16.16 -2.11
CA MET A 433 16.79 -15.05 -2.96
C MET A 433 17.70 -14.85 -4.18
N GLU A 434 19.02 -14.89 -3.99
CA GLU A 434 19.99 -14.79 -5.09
C GLU A 434 19.86 -15.96 -6.06
N THR A 435 19.65 -17.16 -5.54
CA THR A 435 19.43 -18.37 -6.35
C THR A 435 18.14 -18.26 -7.16
N LYS A 436 17.00 -17.96 -6.53
CA LYS A 436 15.71 -17.73 -7.19
C LYS A 436 15.87 -16.65 -8.28
N GLN A 437 16.54 -15.54 -7.97
CA GLN A 437 16.77 -14.46 -8.94
C GLN A 437 17.67 -14.88 -10.11
N VAL A 438 18.78 -15.61 -9.89
CA VAL A 438 19.68 -16.06 -10.95
C VAL A 438 18.99 -17.04 -11.90
N VAL A 439 18.15 -17.93 -11.36
CA VAL A 439 17.37 -18.90 -12.16
C VAL A 439 16.51 -18.17 -13.19
N PHE A 440 15.82 -17.11 -12.77
CA PHE A 440 14.87 -16.37 -13.60
C PHE A 440 15.45 -15.11 -14.28
N ALA A 441 16.69 -14.72 -13.99
CA ALA A 441 17.33 -13.56 -14.61
C ALA A 441 17.67 -13.83 -16.09
N LEU A 442 17.32 -12.89 -16.95
CA LEU A 442 17.73 -12.88 -18.34
C LEU A 442 19.24 -12.53 -18.46
N PRO A 443 19.92 -12.94 -19.54
CA PRO A 443 21.37 -12.75 -19.65
C PRO A 443 21.77 -11.27 -19.63
N ARG A 444 22.69 -10.91 -18.73
CA ARG A 444 23.12 -9.51 -18.48
C ARG A 444 23.67 -8.80 -19.72
N ASN A 445 24.21 -9.55 -20.69
CA ASN A 445 24.76 -9.03 -21.94
C ASN A 445 23.73 -8.23 -22.76
N PHE A 446 22.44 -8.51 -22.60
CA PHE A 446 21.37 -7.76 -23.26
C PHE A 446 21.02 -6.44 -22.57
N HIS A 447 21.66 -6.09 -21.44
CA HIS A 447 21.45 -4.86 -20.68
C HIS A 447 19.96 -4.54 -20.42
N GLU A 448 19.18 -5.53 -19.97
CA GLU A 448 17.73 -5.41 -19.69
C GLU A 448 16.86 -5.11 -20.92
N TYR A 449 17.36 -5.32 -22.15
CA TYR A 449 16.62 -5.00 -23.38
C TYR A 449 15.28 -5.75 -23.50
N TYR A 450 15.22 -6.98 -22.97
CA TYR A 450 14.05 -7.86 -23.00
C TYR A 450 13.29 -7.93 -21.67
N ASP A 451 13.79 -7.25 -20.63
CA ASP A 451 13.21 -7.30 -19.28
C ASP A 451 11.91 -6.51 -19.21
N ASN A 452 10.94 -7.02 -18.44
CA ASN A 452 9.66 -6.36 -18.15
C ASN A 452 8.88 -5.88 -19.41
N ARG A 453 9.01 -6.59 -20.53
CA ARG A 453 8.27 -6.31 -21.78
C ARG A 453 7.83 -7.59 -22.49
N PRO A 454 6.81 -7.48 -23.36
CA PRO A 454 6.49 -8.54 -24.30
C PRO A 454 7.64 -8.83 -25.26
N PHE A 455 7.84 -10.11 -25.59
CA PHE A 455 8.80 -10.53 -26.61
C PHE A 455 8.33 -10.03 -27.99
N PRO A 456 9.22 -9.52 -28.85
CA PRO A 456 8.79 -8.85 -30.07
C PRO A 456 8.08 -9.78 -31.06
N THR A 457 7.10 -9.28 -31.81
CA THR A 457 6.50 -10.04 -32.91
C THR A 457 7.30 -9.80 -34.21
N ILE A 458 7.81 -10.86 -34.83
CA ILE A 458 8.54 -10.79 -36.10
C ILE A 458 7.70 -11.42 -37.22
N SER A 459 7.21 -10.61 -38.15
CA SER A 459 6.33 -11.08 -39.23
C SER A 459 7.09 -11.73 -40.39
N HIS A 460 8.32 -11.28 -40.67
CA HIS A 460 9.11 -11.72 -41.82
C HIS A 460 10.59 -11.90 -41.45
N PRO A 461 11.02 -13.11 -41.05
CA PRO A 461 12.44 -13.44 -40.92
C PRO A 461 13.12 -13.26 -42.28
N ALA A 462 14.17 -12.43 -42.34
CA ALA A 462 14.96 -12.28 -43.55
C ALA A 462 16.43 -12.16 -43.18
N ARG A 463 17.29 -12.75 -44.03
CA ARG A 463 18.74 -12.50 -43.97
C ARG A 463 18.98 -11.01 -44.22
N LEU A 464 19.79 -10.39 -43.39
CA LEU A 464 20.22 -9.01 -43.58
C LEU A 464 21.29 -8.92 -44.68
N PRO A 465 21.31 -7.82 -45.45
CA PRO A 465 22.38 -7.54 -46.41
C PRO A 465 23.77 -7.47 -45.75
N ASP A 466 24.81 -7.87 -46.47
CA ASP A 466 26.18 -7.94 -45.94
C ASP A 466 26.72 -6.55 -45.53
N ASP A 467 26.37 -5.49 -46.27
CA ASP A 467 26.73 -4.09 -45.93
C ASP A 467 26.11 -3.60 -44.62
N VAL A 468 24.92 -4.11 -44.29
CA VAL A 468 24.26 -3.83 -43.00
C VAL A 468 24.95 -4.62 -41.88
N MET A 469 25.28 -5.88 -42.13
CA MET A 469 25.97 -6.74 -41.15
C MET A 469 27.35 -6.20 -40.76
N GLU A 470 28.10 -5.62 -41.70
CA GLU A 470 29.42 -5.02 -41.44
C GLU A 470 29.38 -3.85 -40.44
N ASN A 471 28.25 -3.14 -40.37
CA ASN A 471 28.06 -1.99 -39.48
C ASN A 471 27.36 -2.36 -38.16
N LEU A 472 26.98 -3.63 -37.98
CA LEU A 472 26.28 -4.11 -36.79
C LEU A 472 27.18 -4.95 -35.91
N SER A 473 26.93 -4.88 -34.61
CA SER A 473 27.45 -5.83 -33.64
C SER A 473 26.44 -6.04 -32.52
N PHE A 474 26.62 -7.12 -31.77
CA PHE A 474 25.82 -7.42 -30.59
C PHE A 474 25.73 -6.20 -29.64
N TYR A 475 26.85 -5.56 -29.34
CA TYR A 475 26.92 -4.43 -28.40
C TYR A 475 26.32 -3.12 -28.94
N VAL A 476 26.25 -2.95 -30.27
CA VAL A 476 25.57 -1.81 -30.89
C VAL A 476 24.04 -1.97 -30.77
N LEU A 477 23.53 -3.18 -30.97
CA LEU A 477 22.09 -3.49 -30.87
C LEU A 477 21.59 -3.38 -29.43
N TYR A 478 22.34 -3.94 -28.48
CA TYR A 478 21.96 -4.03 -27.08
C TYR A 478 22.69 -3.00 -26.20
N ASN A 479 22.86 -1.78 -26.70
CA ASN A 479 23.43 -0.66 -25.92
C ASN A 479 22.51 -0.30 -24.73
N PRO A 480 23.03 -0.06 -23.50
CA PRO A 480 22.22 0.41 -22.36
C PRO A 480 21.30 1.61 -22.63
N GLU A 481 21.69 2.52 -23.52
CA GLU A 481 20.85 3.65 -23.95
C GLU A 481 19.56 3.19 -24.65
N ASN A 482 19.62 2.10 -25.42
CA ASN A 482 18.44 1.51 -26.06
C ASN A 482 17.48 0.95 -25.01
N SER A 483 17.99 0.27 -23.99
CA SER A 483 17.18 -0.27 -22.89
C SER A 483 16.51 0.84 -22.07
N LEU A 484 17.20 1.95 -21.80
CA LEU A 484 16.60 3.14 -21.18
C LEU A 484 15.48 3.74 -22.06
N ARG A 485 15.69 3.81 -23.38
CA ARG A 485 14.68 4.27 -24.34
C ARG A 485 13.44 3.36 -24.36
N ILE A 486 13.63 2.04 -24.28
CA ILE A 486 12.54 1.05 -24.20
C ILE A 486 11.75 1.21 -22.91
N ARG A 487 12.42 1.30 -21.75
CA ARG A 487 11.75 1.53 -20.47
C ARG A 487 10.93 2.83 -20.49
N ARG A 488 11.49 3.91 -21.05
CA ARG A 488 10.77 5.17 -21.25
C ARG A 488 9.53 5.02 -22.14
N TYR A 489 9.61 4.21 -23.20
CA TYR A 489 8.47 3.93 -24.08
C TYR A 489 7.32 3.25 -23.32
N PHE A 490 7.58 2.18 -22.57
CA PHE A 490 6.54 1.49 -21.79
C PHE A 490 5.99 2.37 -20.66
N MET A 491 6.84 3.14 -19.98
CA MET A 491 6.41 4.13 -19.00
C MET A 491 5.49 5.20 -19.62
N ASN A 492 5.85 5.75 -20.79
CA ASN A 492 5.02 6.72 -21.49
C ASN A 492 3.65 6.13 -21.86
N ARG A 493 3.59 4.85 -22.24
CA ARG A 493 2.31 4.15 -22.50
C ARG A 493 1.45 4.08 -21.25
N GLN A 494 2.03 3.66 -20.12
CA GLN A 494 1.34 3.62 -18.83
C GLN A 494 0.83 5.01 -18.41
N ASP A 495 1.66 6.04 -18.57
CA ASP A 495 1.32 7.43 -18.30
C ASP A 495 0.16 7.91 -19.20
N ALA A 496 0.16 7.53 -20.48
CA ALA A 496 -0.89 7.88 -21.43
C ALA A 496 -2.22 7.18 -21.10
N GLU A 497 -2.19 5.90 -20.74
CA GLU A 497 -3.36 5.15 -20.29
C GLU A 497 -3.93 5.75 -18.99
N THR A 498 -3.07 6.16 -18.07
CA THR A 498 -3.48 6.86 -16.84
C THR A 498 -4.15 8.19 -17.16
N LEU A 499 -3.56 9.02 -18.02
CA LEU A 499 -4.15 10.30 -18.46
C LEU A 499 -5.47 10.12 -19.21
N GLN A 500 -5.58 9.08 -20.04
CA GLN A 500 -6.80 8.74 -20.75
C GLN A 500 -7.91 8.36 -19.76
N THR A 501 -7.59 7.53 -18.77
CA THR A 501 -8.51 7.11 -17.71
C THR A 501 -8.98 8.30 -16.85
N ILE A 502 -8.11 9.28 -16.60
CA ILE A 502 -8.48 10.56 -15.96
C ILE A 502 -9.42 11.37 -16.86
N ALA A 503 -9.10 11.48 -18.15
CA ALA A 503 -9.88 12.24 -19.12
C ALA A 503 -11.28 11.66 -19.34
N ASP A 504 -11.42 10.33 -19.24
CA ASP A 504 -12.69 9.61 -19.39
C ASP A 504 -13.52 9.59 -18.10
N GLY A 505 -12.96 10.08 -16.99
CA GLY A 505 -13.66 10.21 -15.70
C GLY A 505 -13.75 8.91 -14.90
N ASN A 506 -13.04 7.86 -15.34
CA ASN A 506 -12.92 6.59 -14.63
C ASN A 506 -12.10 6.75 -13.33
N ILE A 507 -11.11 7.66 -13.33
CA ILE A 507 -10.40 8.09 -12.13
C ILE A 507 -10.99 9.42 -11.63
N LYS A 508 -11.60 9.41 -10.43
CA LYS A 508 -12.24 10.58 -9.83
C LYS A 508 -11.23 11.47 -9.09
N VAL A 509 -10.50 12.30 -9.82
CA VAL A 509 -9.56 13.30 -9.27
C VAL A 509 -9.95 14.74 -9.65
N LYS A 510 -9.40 15.75 -8.97
CA LYS A 510 -9.60 17.19 -9.31
C LYS A 510 -8.41 17.77 -10.08
N PHE A 511 -7.22 17.31 -9.72
CA PHE A 511 -5.95 17.69 -10.32
C PHE A 511 -5.08 16.43 -10.44
N PHE A 512 -4.16 16.47 -11.38
CA PHE A 512 -3.06 15.51 -11.52
C PHE A 512 -1.77 16.30 -11.70
N GLU A 513 -0.64 15.68 -11.42
CA GLU A 513 0.67 16.25 -11.73
C GLU A 513 1.22 15.57 -12.97
N PHE A 514 1.76 16.36 -13.89
CA PHE A 514 2.46 15.87 -15.07
C PHE A 514 3.78 16.62 -15.22
N ARG A 515 4.90 15.88 -15.18
CA ARG A 515 6.26 16.44 -15.26
C ARG A 515 6.55 17.53 -14.23
N GLY A 516 6.14 17.33 -12.98
CA GLY A 516 6.36 18.31 -11.91
C GLY A 516 5.39 19.50 -11.89
N ILE A 517 4.42 19.55 -12.81
CA ILE A 517 3.45 20.65 -12.92
C ILE A 517 2.04 20.12 -12.62
N GLN A 518 1.31 20.81 -11.75
CA GLN A 518 -0.06 20.46 -11.41
C GLN A 518 -1.07 21.00 -12.45
N TYR A 519 -1.90 20.12 -12.99
CA TYR A 519 -2.93 20.42 -13.97
C TYR A 519 -4.33 20.08 -13.45
N PRO A 520 -5.39 20.84 -13.80
CA PRO A 520 -6.77 20.44 -13.57
C PRO A 520 -7.16 19.28 -14.49
N VAL A 521 -8.10 18.42 -14.07
CA VAL A 521 -8.55 17.26 -14.87
C VAL A 521 -9.06 17.64 -16.26
N SER A 522 -9.64 18.83 -16.42
CA SER A 522 -10.06 19.34 -17.74
C SER A 522 -8.92 19.43 -18.76
N GLN A 523 -7.66 19.51 -18.29
CA GLN A 523 -6.47 19.56 -19.14
C GLN A 523 -5.82 18.20 -19.36
N ALA A 524 -6.33 17.10 -18.79
CA ALA A 524 -5.77 15.75 -18.99
C ALA A 524 -5.71 15.38 -20.48
N ARG A 525 -6.81 15.61 -21.20
CA ARG A 525 -6.88 15.37 -22.65
C ARG A 525 -5.93 16.25 -23.47
N ALA A 526 -5.56 17.43 -22.96
CA ALA A 526 -4.62 18.33 -23.63
C ALA A 526 -3.16 17.88 -23.50
N GLN A 527 -2.82 17.07 -22.49
CA GLN A 527 -1.46 16.54 -22.30
C GLN A 527 -1.18 15.26 -23.10
N LEU A 528 -2.23 14.56 -23.55
CA LEU A 528 -2.11 13.31 -24.31
C LEU A 528 -1.35 13.43 -25.64
N PRO A 529 -1.57 14.43 -26.52
CA PRO A 529 -0.98 14.43 -27.85
C PRO A 529 0.56 14.45 -27.84
N GLY A 530 1.16 15.18 -26.90
CA GLY A 530 2.63 15.22 -26.76
C GLY A 530 3.22 13.88 -26.35
N LEU A 531 2.52 13.17 -25.46
CA LEU A 531 2.93 11.85 -24.98
C LEU A 531 2.69 10.77 -26.04
N GLN A 532 1.53 10.81 -26.72
CA GLN A 532 1.19 9.93 -27.85
C GLN A 532 2.20 10.05 -28.98
N LYS A 533 2.60 11.27 -29.35
CA LYS A 533 3.66 11.48 -30.36
C LYS A 533 4.99 10.85 -29.95
N ALA A 534 5.37 10.95 -28.67
CA ALA A 534 6.59 10.32 -28.17
C ALA A 534 6.48 8.78 -28.20
N ILE A 535 5.31 8.23 -27.85
CA ILE A 535 5.01 6.79 -27.93
C ILE A 535 5.08 6.30 -29.38
N GLU A 536 4.50 7.03 -30.34
CA GLU A 536 4.56 6.68 -31.76
C GLU A 536 6.00 6.64 -32.28
N VAL A 537 6.79 7.69 -32.00
CA VAL A 537 8.19 7.78 -32.44
C VAL A 537 9.04 6.67 -31.82
N ASP A 538 8.94 6.47 -30.50
CA ASP A 538 9.73 5.43 -29.82
C ASP A 538 9.22 4.02 -30.17
N GLY A 539 7.92 3.83 -30.42
CA GLY A 539 7.34 2.56 -30.85
C GLY A 539 7.73 2.15 -32.27
N GLU A 540 7.75 3.10 -33.21
CA GLU A 540 8.26 2.84 -34.57
C GLU A 540 9.75 2.50 -34.57
N TRP A 541 10.54 3.23 -33.77
CA TRP A 541 11.95 2.91 -33.59
C TRP A 541 12.13 1.51 -32.99
N LEU A 542 11.37 1.19 -31.93
CA LEU A 542 11.47 -0.09 -31.23
C LEU A 542 11.14 -1.25 -32.17
N ARG A 543 10.06 -1.15 -32.95
CA ARG A 543 9.70 -2.17 -33.94
C ARG A 543 10.80 -2.39 -34.98
N LYS A 544 11.43 -1.31 -35.47
CA LYS A 544 12.55 -1.41 -36.42
C LYS A 544 13.79 -2.03 -35.76
N ASN A 545 14.09 -1.64 -34.52
CA ASN A 545 15.24 -2.15 -33.77
C ASN A 545 15.08 -3.63 -33.42
N ASP A 546 13.88 -4.07 -33.02
CA ASP A 546 13.58 -5.48 -32.77
C ASP A 546 13.69 -6.33 -34.04
N GLN A 547 13.21 -5.81 -35.19
CA GLN A 547 13.38 -6.47 -36.49
C GLN A 547 14.85 -6.59 -36.88
N LEU A 548 15.64 -5.54 -36.65
CA LEU A 548 17.08 -5.53 -36.92
C LEU A 548 17.84 -6.49 -36.02
N ALA A 549 17.53 -6.51 -34.72
CA ALA A 549 18.15 -7.38 -33.73
C ALA A 549 17.86 -8.86 -34.03
N PHE A 550 16.61 -9.21 -34.34
CA PHE A 550 16.28 -10.57 -34.76
C PHE A 550 16.94 -10.93 -36.09
N GLY A 551 16.91 -10.03 -37.08
CA GLY A 551 17.55 -10.24 -38.38
C GLY A 551 19.06 -10.47 -38.29
N TYR A 552 19.74 -9.80 -37.35
CA TYR A 552 21.16 -9.99 -37.07
C TYR A 552 21.43 -11.41 -36.57
N HIS A 553 20.72 -11.88 -35.54
CA HIS A 553 20.87 -13.24 -35.02
C HIS A 553 20.47 -14.31 -36.03
N TYR A 554 19.39 -14.07 -36.77
CA TYR A 554 18.96 -14.97 -37.84
C TYR A 554 20.01 -15.08 -38.96
N THR A 555 20.66 -13.98 -39.32
CA THR A 555 21.74 -13.96 -40.32
C THR A 555 22.97 -14.71 -39.83
N LEU A 556 23.37 -14.50 -38.57
CA LEU A 556 24.46 -15.26 -37.96
C LEU A 556 24.16 -16.77 -37.90
N ALA A 557 22.92 -17.13 -37.55
CA ALA A 557 22.50 -18.52 -37.53
C ALA A 557 22.57 -19.17 -38.93
N ILE A 558 22.18 -18.45 -40.00
CA ILE A 558 22.34 -18.92 -41.39
C ILE A 558 23.83 -19.15 -41.72
N ILE A 559 24.72 -18.24 -41.30
CA ILE A 559 26.16 -18.33 -41.58
C ILE A 559 26.80 -19.49 -40.82
N ASN A 560 26.40 -19.72 -39.57
CA ASN A 560 27.00 -20.69 -38.66
C ASN A 560 26.53 -22.15 -38.89
N GLY A 561 25.44 -22.37 -39.62
CA GLY A 561 25.03 -23.71 -40.03
C GLY A 561 23.58 -23.81 -40.51
N ASN A 562 23.30 -24.75 -41.42
CA ASN A 562 21.99 -24.91 -42.06
C ASN A 562 20.82 -25.18 -41.08
N ASP A 563 21.10 -25.79 -39.92
CA ASP A 563 20.06 -26.19 -38.95
C ASP A 563 19.88 -25.17 -37.80
N GLN A 564 20.76 -24.17 -37.67
CA GLN A 564 20.73 -23.17 -36.60
C GLN A 564 19.60 -22.15 -36.79
N ALA A 565 19.41 -21.66 -38.02
CA ALA A 565 18.38 -20.67 -38.33
C ALA A 565 16.94 -21.20 -38.19
N PRO A 566 16.60 -22.42 -38.66
CA PRO A 566 15.29 -23.03 -38.39
C PRO A 566 15.02 -23.22 -36.90
N ARG A 567 16.02 -23.69 -36.12
CA ARG A 567 15.89 -23.89 -34.67
C ARG A 567 15.63 -22.58 -33.92
N LEU A 568 16.39 -21.53 -34.24
CA LEU A 568 16.20 -20.20 -33.66
C LEU A 568 14.77 -19.68 -33.90
N LEU A 569 14.27 -19.85 -35.13
CA LEU A 569 12.93 -19.41 -35.50
C LEU A 569 11.83 -20.21 -34.76
N GLU A 570 12.02 -21.52 -34.63
CA GLU A 570 11.10 -22.39 -33.89
C GLU A 570 11.00 -21.99 -32.41
N GLN A 571 12.14 -21.83 -31.73
CA GLN A 571 12.17 -21.41 -30.33
C GLN A 571 11.63 -20.00 -30.13
N TYR A 572 11.86 -19.09 -31.08
CA TYR A 572 11.26 -17.75 -31.07
C TYR A 572 9.73 -17.80 -31.12
N HIS A 573 9.18 -18.60 -32.04
CA HIS A 573 7.73 -18.78 -32.16
C HIS A 573 7.14 -19.45 -30.91
N LEU A 574 7.87 -20.39 -30.32
CA LEU A 574 7.48 -21.06 -29.09
C LEU A 574 7.37 -20.05 -27.94
N VAL A 575 8.41 -19.25 -27.67
CA VAL A 575 8.37 -18.20 -26.65
C VAL A 575 7.17 -17.26 -26.86
N HIS A 576 6.95 -16.81 -28.10
CA HIS A 576 5.84 -15.92 -28.41
C HIS A 576 4.46 -16.58 -28.21
N LEU A 577 4.33 -17.87 -28.55
CA LEU A 577 3.12 -18.64 -28.32
C LEU A 577 2.80 -18.69 -26.83
N TYR A 578 3.72 -19.16 -25.99
CA TYR A 578 3.45 -19.30 -24.55
C TYR A 578 3.29 -17.96 -23.85
N GLU A 579 3.97 -16.89 -24.29
CA GLU A 579 3.73 -15.55 -23.74
C GLU A 579 2.30 -15.04 -24.02
N ASN A 580 1.77 -15.29 -25.22
CA ASN A 580 0.37 -14.98 -25.53
C ASN A 580 -0.59 -15.80 -24.64
N GLN A 581 -0.25 -17.06 -24.36
CA GLN A 581 -1.02 -17.92 -23.46
C GLN A 581 -0.94 -17.47 -22.00
N ALA A 582 0.22 -17.01 -21.54
CA ALA A 582 0.39 -16.40 -20.22
C ALA A 582 -0.47 -15.13 -20.07
N THR A 583 -0.56 -14.34 -21.14
CA THR A 583 -1.45 -13.16 -21.18
C THR A 583 -2.92 -13.58 -21.08
N TRP A 584 -3.30 -14.65 -21.77
CA TRP A 584 -4.66 -15.20 -21.70
C TRP A 584 -4.99 -15.72 -20.30
N LEU A 585 -4.09 -16.52 -19.70
CA LEU A 585 -4.18 -16.99 -18.33
C LEU A 585 -4.28 -15.84 -17.32
N SER A 586 -3.47 -14.79 -17.49
CA SER A 586 -3.53 -13.59 -16.64
C SER A 586 -4.92 -12.94 -16.68
N ASN A 587 -5.56 -12.89 -17.85
CA ASN A 587 -6.92 -12.36 -17.97
C ASN A 587 -7.96 -13.25 -17.26
N ILE A 588 -7.79 -14.58 -17.29
CA ILE A 588 -8.64 -15.51 -16.53
C ILE A 588 -8.45 -15.28 -15.03
N ALA A 589 -7.21 -15.18 -14.57
CA ALA A 589 -6.87 -14.94 -13.17
C ALA A 589 -7.50 -13.65 -12.66
N VAL A 590 -7.40 -12.54 -13.42
CA VAL A 590 -8.06 -11.27 -13.07
C VAL A 590 -9.57 -11.45 -12.89
N LYS A 591 -10.25 -12.13 -13.83
CA LYS A 591 -11.71 -12.39 -13.71
C LYS A 591 -12.05 -13.19 -12.45
N ILE A 592 -11.24 -14.21 -12.11
CA ILE A 592 -11.44 -15.04 -10.90
C ILE A 592 -11.22 -14.20 -9.65
N MET A 593 -10.09 -13.50 -9.55
CA MET A 593 -9.72 -12.68 -8.39
C MET A 593 -10.71 -11.53 -8.14
N GLU A 594 -11.14 -10.84 -9.20
CA GLU A 594 -12.19 -9.83 -9.09
C GLU A 594 -13.49 -10.45 -8.55
N SER A 595 -13.91 -11.59 -9.11
CA SER A 595 -15.14 -12.27 -8.67
C SER A 595 -15.08 -12.65 -7.19
N ILE A 596 -13.96 -13.24 -6.74
CA ILE A 596 -13.73 -13.61 -5.33
C ILE A 596 -13.76 -12.36 -4.44
N THR A 597 -13.06 -11.29 -4.85
CA THR A 597 -13.03 -10.02 -4.11
C THR A 597 -14.41 -9.42 -3.94
N PHE A 598 -15.27 -9.48 -4.97
CA PHE A 598 -16.65 -9.00 -4.88
C PHE A 598 -17.56 -9.94 -4.08
N ILE A 599 -17.34 -11.26 -4.13
CA ILE A 599 -18.09 -12.23 -3.34
C ILE A 599 -17.84 -12.05 -1.84
N PHE A 600 -16.58 -11.82 -1.44
CA PHE A 600 -16.15 -11.68 -0.05
C PHE A 600 -15.94 -10.24 0.42
N GLY A 601 -16.23 -9.25 -0.42
CA GLY A 601 -16.02 -7.83 -0.13
C GLY A 601 -16.68 -7.41 1.18
N SER A 602 -15.96 -6.59 1.95
CA SER A 602 -16.19 -6.20 3.36
C SER A 602 -17.49 -5.43 3.67
N GLY A 603 -18.48 -5.46 2.79
CA GLY A 603 -19.73 -4.71 2.89
C GLY A 603 -21.01 -5.53 2.96
N GLY A 604 -20.95 -6.83 3.24
CA GLY A 604 -22.16 -7.66 3.43
C GLY A 604 -23.11 -7.61 2.23
N ILE A 605 -22.60 -7.88 1.04
CA ILE A 605 -23.41 -7.92 -0.18
C ILE A 605 -24.40 -9.10 -0.04
N SER A 606 -25.71 -8.83 -0.12
CA SER A 606 -26.70 -9.92 -0.11
C SER A 606 -26.43 -10.88 -1.27
N VAL A 607 -26.61 -12.19 -1.08
CA VAL A 607 -26.37 -13.22 -2.11
C VAL A 607 -26.94 -12.86 -3.49
N LYS A 608 -28.13 -12.26 -3.55
CA LYS A 608 -28.75 -11.82 -4.83
C LYS A 608 -27.94 -10.79 -5.62
N ARG A 609 -27.14 -9.95 -4.96
CA ARG A 609 -26.27 -8.95 -5.59
C ARG A 609 -24.91 -9.52 -5.97
N SER A 610 -24.50 -10.66 -5.38
CA SER A 610 -23.28 -11.37 -5.73
C SER A 610 -23.48 -12.46 -6.80
N LEU A 611 -24.73 -12.83 -7.14
CA LEU A 611 -25.05 -13.80 -8.19
C LEU A 611 -24.29 -13.58 -9.52
N PRO A 612 -24.18 -12.36 -10.09
CA PRO A 612 -23.44 -12.16 -11.32
C PRO A 612 -21.95 -12.52 -11.22
N TYR A 613 -21.36 -12.35 -10.03
CA TYR A 613 -19.95 -12.69 -9.78
C TYR A 613 -19.76 -14.19 -9.58
N PHE A 614 -20.76 -14.92 -9.06
CA PHE A 614 -20.73 -16.39 -9.08
C PHE A 614 -20.84 -16.94 -10.50
N ASP A 615 -21.66 -16.33 -11.36
CA ASP A 615 -21.76 -16.70 -12.77
C ASP A 615 -20.45 -16.39 -13.53
N GLN A 616 -19.85 -15.23 -13.26
CA GLN A 616 -18.53 -14.86 -13.80
C GLN A 616 -17.43 -15.81 -13.31
N LEU A 617 -17.39 -16.13 -12.01
CA LEU A 617 -16.44 -17.09 -11.43
C LEU A 617 -16.60 -18.47 -12.09
N ARG A 618 -17.82 -18.94 -12.30
CA ARG A 618 -18.09 -20.21 -12.98
C ARG A 618 -17.64 -20.19 -14.44
N ALA A 619 -17.86 -19.08 -15.16
CA ALA A 619 -17.41 -18.93 -16.54
C ALA A 619 -15.88 -18.91 -16.64
N ALA A 620 -15.22 -18.10 -15.80
CA ALA A 620 -13.76 -18.02 -15.77
C ALA A 620 -13.10 -19.33 -15.29
N SER A 621 -13.74 -20.06 -14.37
CA SER A 621 -13.31 -21.40 -13.95
C SER A 621 -13.36 -22.41 -15.10
N ARG A 622 -14.37 -22.32 -15.99
CA ARG A 622 -14.39 -23.15 -17.21
C ARG A 622 -13.28 -22.77 -18.18
N GLU A 623 -13.05 -21.47 -18.40
CA GLU A 623 -11.90 -21.01 -19.20
C GLU A 623 -10.58 -21.54 -18.63
N LEU A 624 -10.40 -21.52 -17.31
CA LEU A 624 -9.22 -22.10 -16.64
C LEU A 624 -9.14 -23.63 -16.82
N ARG A 625 -10.26 -24.34 -16.71
CA ARG A 625 -10.30 -25.79 -16.93
C ARG A 625 -9.88 -26.15 -18.35
N ASP A 626 -10.40 -25.43 -19.34
CA ASP A 626 -10.04 -25.63 -20.75
C ASP A 626 -8.54 -25.35 -20.97
N PHE A 627 -8.00 -24.30 -20.35
CA PHE A 627 -6.57 -24.01 -20.35
C PHE A 627 -5.76 -25.17 -19.78
N LEU A 628 -6.10 -25.62 -18.57
CA LEU A 628 -5.37 -26.66 -17.86
C LEU A 628 -5.47 -27.99 -18.60
N ALA A 629 -6.63 -28.35 -19.15
CA ALA A 629 -6.78 -29.56 -19.95
C ALA A 629 -5.83 -29.58 -21.16
N GLN A 630 -5.51 -28.41 -21.73
CA GLN A 630 -4.56 -28.29 -22.83
C GLN A 630 -3.09 -28.38 -22.38
N TYR A 631 -2.72 -27.73 -21.27
CA TYR A 631 -1.32 -27.55 -20.85
C TYR A 631 -0.86 -28.49 -19.72
N PHE A 632 -1.76 -29.25 -19.11
CA PHE A 632 -1.43 -30.14 -17.98
C PHE A 632 -0.41 -31.23 -18.35
N ASN A 633 -0.46 -31.75 -19.58
CA ASN A 633 0.49 -32.76 -20.06
C ASN A 633 1.61 -32.18 -20.94
N ASP A 634 1.72 -30.85 -21.00
CA ASP A 634 2.72 -30.19 -21.84
C ASP A 634 4.08 -30.22 -21.15
N ASN A 635 4.99 -31.07 -21.59
CA ASN A 635 6.31 -31.25 -20.96
C ASN A 635 7.12 -29.97 -20.76
N LEU A 636 6.88 -28.89 -21.52
CA LEU A 636 7.59 -27.62 -21.37
C LEU A 636 7.10 -26.81 -20.17
N ILE A 637 5.89 -27.08 -19.70
CA ILE A 637 5.25 -26.42 -18.56
C ILE A 637 5.10 -27.43 -17.40
N ALA A 638 4.53 -28.61 -17.68
CA ALA A 638 4.32 -29.79 -16.82
C ALA A 638 5.56 -30.20 -16.00
N ALA A 639 6.76 -30.02 -16.55
CA ALA A 639 8.00 -30.36 -15.86
C ALA A 639 8.30 -29.47 -14.63
N TYR A 640 7.67 -28.30 -14.53
CA TYR A 640 7.95 -27.30 -13.49
C TYR A 640 6.83 -27.13 -12.46
N TRP A 641 5.79 -27.97 -12.49
CA TRP A 641 4.73 -27.93 -11.50
C TRP A 641 5.24 -28.54 -10.20
N GLU A 642 4.88 -27.91 -9.08
CA GLU A 642 5.06 -28.54 -7.78
C GLU A 642 4.12 -29.72 -7.60
N PRO A 643 4.54 -30.80 -6.90
CA PRO A 643 3.70 -31.97 -6.68
C PRO A 643 2.35 -31.66 -6.05
N ALA A 644 2.30 -30.68 -5.14
CA ALA A 644 1.06 -30.25 -4.49
C ALA A 644 0.10 -29.57 -5.49
N LEU A 645 0.63 -28.74 -6.37
CA LEU A 645 -0.16 -28.05 -7.39
C LEU A 645 -0.66 -29.04 -8.47
N ASP A 646 0.15 -30.03 -8.83
CA ASP A 646 -0.23 -31.11 -9.74
C ASP A 646 -1.43 -31.92 -9.20
N GLU A 647 -1.43 -32.24 -7.89
CA GLU A 647 -2.55 -32.89 -7.22
C GLU A 647 -3.82 -32.00 -7.23
N GLN A 648 -3.67 -30.72 -6.90
CA GLN A 648 -4.79 -29.77 -6.91
C GLN A 648 -5.42 -29.62 -8.30
N ILE A 649 -4.62 -29.62 -9.35
CA ILE A 649 -5.10 -29.51 -10.73
C ILE A 649 -5.73 -30.80 -11.19
N SER A 650 -5.12 -31.94 -10.88
CA SER A 650 -5.70 -33.27 -11.13
C SER A 650 -7.09 -33.38 -10.49
N HIS A 651 -7.22 -32.91 -9.25
CA HIS A 651 -8.51 -32.82 -8.57
C HIS A 651 -9.47 -31.86 -9.29
N PHE A 652 -9.02 -30.65 -9.65
CA PHE A 652 -9.87 -29.69 -10.34
C PHE A 652 -10.34 -30.14 -11.74
N LEU A 653 -9.51 -30.86 -12.48
CA LEU A 653 -9.87 -31.41 -13.80
C LEU A 653 -10.85 -32.59 -13.68
N SER A 654 -10.80 -33.33 -12.58
CA SER A 654 -11.65 -34.51 -12.35
C SER A 654 -13.00 -34.21 -11.68
N TYR A 655 -13.12 -33.11 -10.92
CA TYR A 655 -14.33 -32.74 -10.19
C TYR A 655 -14.90 -31.41 -10.66
N ASP A 656 -16.22 -31.34 -10.86
CA ASP A 656 -16.92 -30.08 -11.17
C ASP A 656 -17.13 -29.24 -9.91
N TYR A 657 -16.40 -28.14 -9.80
CA TYR A 657 -16.51 -27.24 -8.63
C TYR A 657 -17.84 -26.48 -8.66
N VAL A 658 -18.51 -26.43 -7.51
CA VAL A 658 -19.78 -25.77 -7.22
C VAL A 658 -19.58 -24.60 -6.25
N TYR A 659 -19.32 -23.41 -6.79
CA TYR A 659 -19.04 -22.22 -5.96
C TYR A 659 -20.24 -21.68 -5.14
N LEU A 660 -21.47 -22.11 -5.44
CA LEU A 660 -22.70 -21.65 -4.79
C LEU A 660 -23.68 -22.82 -4.65
N LEU A 661 -24.04 -23.16 -3.41
CA LEU A 661 -25.00 -24.22 -3.09
C LEU A 661 -26.12 -23.65 -2.21
N GLU A 662 -27.37 -23.80 -2.61
CA GLU A 662 -28.55 -23.34 -1.84
C GLU A 662 -28.55 -21.85 -1.42
N ASN A 663 -27.85 -20.99 -2.18
CA ASN A 663 -27.57 -19.57 -1.88
C ASN A 663 -26.49 -19.34 -0.81
N GLU A 664 -25.68 -20.33 -0.48
CA GLU A 664 -24.50 -20.20 0.38
C GLU A 664 -23.20 -20.42 -0.44
N PRO A 665 -22.17 -19.56 -0.26
CA PRO A 665 -20.87 -19.74 -0.91
C PRO A 665 -20.17 -21.00 -0.40
N VAL A 666 -19.62 -21.80 -1.32
CA VAL A 666 -18.81 -22.97 -0.96
C VAL A 666 -17.35 -22.54 -0.81
N ASN A 667 -16.98 -22.10 0.40
CA ASN A 667 -15.70 -21.46 0.66
C ASN A 667 -14.50 -22.33 0.30
N VAL A 668 -14.55 -23.65 0.55
CA VAL A 668 -13.44 -24.58 0.28
C VAL A 668 -13.08 -24.59 -1.21
N GLU A 669 -14.09 -24.68 -2.09
CA GLU A 669 -13.83 -24.72 -3.53
C GLU A 669 -13.43 -23.36 -4.09
N ILE A 670 -13.92 -22.27 -3.49
CA ILE A 670 -13.48 -20.91 -3.85
C ILE A 670 -12.03 -20.66 -3.40
N GLN A 671 -11.62 -21.19 -2.25
CA GLN A 671 -10.23 -21.17 -1.80
C GLN A 671 -9.34 -22.04 -2.70
N ASN A 672 -9.81 -23.24 -3.07
CA ASN A 672 -9.06 -24.13 -3.96
C ASN A 672 -8.86 -23.51 -5.35
N ILE A 673 -9.89 -22.90 -5.96
CA ILE A 673 -9.72 -22.25 -7.27
C ILE A 673 -8.79 -21.04 -7.19
N HIS A 674 -8.81 -20.31 -6.07
CA HIS A 674 -7.88 -19.21 -5.81
C HIS A 674 -6.43 -19.72 -5.73
N ALA A 675 -6.19 -20.78 -4.96
CA ALA A 675 -4.87 -21.40 -4.83
C ALA A 675 -4.37 -21.92 -6.19
N ILE A 676 -5.20 -22.67 -6.90
CA ILE A 676 -4.88 -23.22 -8.23
C ILE A 676 -4.54 -22.08 -9.20
N VAL A 677 -5.39 -21.07 -9.36
CA VAL A 677 -5.13 -20.02 -10.36
C VAL A 677 -3.88 -19.21 -10.02
N SER A 678 -3.57 -19.01 -8.74
CA SER A 678 -2.37 -18.29 -8.30
C SER A 678 -1.12 -19.11 -8.60
N GLY A 679 -1.09 -20.38 -8.20
CA GLY A 679 0.03 -21.28 -8.48
C GLY A 679 0.24 -21.48 -9.99
N VAL A 680 -0.83 -21.78 -10.74
CA VAL A 680 -0.76 -21.92 -12.21
C VAL A 680 -0.19 -20.67 -12.86
N LEU A 681 -0.65 -19.48 -12.45
CA LEU A 681 -0.17 -18.21 -12.99
C LEU A 681 1.33 -18.01 -12.73
N GLU A 682 1.79 -18.30 -11.52
CA GLU A 682 3.21 -18.20 -11.15
C GLU A 682 4.07 -19.19 -11.94
N HIS A 683 3.78 -20.49 -11.87
CA HIS A 683 4.56 -21.52 -12.54
C HIS A 683 4.58 -21.33 -14.06
N PHE A 684 3.45 -20.97 -14.67
CA PHE A 684 3.37 -20.74 -16.11
C PHE A 684 4.22 -19.52 -16.54
N ASN A 685 4.14 -18.41 -15.80
CA ASN A 685 4.97 -17.22 -16.07
C ASN A 685 6.47 -17.53 -15.88
N ASN A 686 6.83 -18.28 -14.84
CA ASN A 686 8.20 -18.73 -14.58
C ASN A 686 8.72 -19.60 -15.73
N SER A 687 7.90 -20.51 -16.25
CA SER A 687 8.24 -21.37 -17.39
C SER A 687 8.46 -20.56 -18.66
N VAL A 688 7.60 -19.56 -18.93
CA VAL A 688 7.78 -18.60 -20.04
C VAL A 688 9.09 -17.83 -19.90
N LEU A 689 9.43 -17.42 -18.69
CA LEU A 689 10.67 -16.69 -18.44
C LEU A 689 11.91 -17.56 -18.66
N LEU A 690 11.87 -18.84 -18.27
CA LEU A 690 12.93 -19.81 -18.56
C LEU A 690 13.08 -20.06 -20.06
N MET A 691 11.96 -20.20 -20.79
CA MET A 691 11.99 -20.33 -22.26
C MET A 691 12.60 -19.10 -22.95
N LYS A 692 12.27 -17.89 -22.45
CA LYS A 692 12.92 -16.64 -22.90
C LYS A 692 14.42 -16.66 -22.63
N LYS A 693 14.81 -17.08 -21.43
CA LYS A 693 16.21 -17.16 -21.02
C LYS A 693 16.99 -18.11 -21.92
N GLU A 694 16.51 -19.32 -22.15
CA GLU A 694 17.14 -20.29 -23.05
C GLU A 694 17.33 -19.69 -24.45
N LEU A 695 16.27 -19.07 -25.01
CA LEU A 695 16.32 -18.40 -26.31
C LEU A 695 17.41 -17.32 -26.38
N LEU A 696 17.50 -16.48 -25.36
CA LEU A 696 18.49 -15.42 -25.29
C LEU A 696 19.92 -15.96 -25.10
N GLU A 697 20.09 -17.04 -24.35
CA GLU A 697 21.38 -17.72 -24.18
C GLU A 697 21.91 -18.27 -25.52
N MET A 698 21.04 -18.78 -26.39
CA MET A 698 21.43 -19.21 -27.75
C MET A 698 21.80 -18.04 -28.68
N MET A 699 21.27 -16.85 -28.42
CA MET A 699 21.60 -15.61 -29.16
C MET A 699 22.88 -14.94 -28.65
N LEU A 700 23.48 -15.44 -27.57
CA LEU A 700 24.75 -14.89 -27.09
C LEU A 700 25.85 -15.14 -28.13
N PRO A 701 26.77 -14.18 -28.33
CA PRO A 701 27.93 -14.41 -29.16
C PRO A 701 28.73 -15.57 -28.56
N THR A 702 29.03 -16.59 -29.37
CA THR A 702 30.04 -17.58 -29.01
C THR A 702 31.35 -16.83 -28.80
N SER A 703 31.86 -16.76 -27.58
CA SER A 703 33.15 -16.12 -27.30
C SER A 703 34.23 -16.64 -28.25
N PRO A 704 35.17 -15.80 -28.72
CA PRO A 704 36.51 -16.30 -29.00
C PRO A 704 37.17 -16.84 -27.73
#